data_AF-A0A5C4RGQ8-F1
#
_entry.id   AF-A0A5C4RGQ8-F1
#
_cell.length_a   1.000
_cell.length_b   1.000
_cell.length_c   1.000
_cell.angle_alpha   90.00
_cell.angle_beta   90.00
_cell.angle_gamma   90.00
#
_symmetry.space_group_name_H-M   'P 1'
#
loop_
_entity.id
_entity.type
_entity.pdbx_description
1 polymer ?
#
loop_
_entity_poly.entity_id
_entity_poly.type
_entity_poly.pdbx_seq_one_letter_code
_entity_poly.pdbx_strand_id
1 'polypeptide(L)'
;MGQAELDNKLSAIVPNTAFKLDERSTLDILNWLKKYAAIIPFDQDKKQFWDSFYFIQKNDPQQLANIYQQANQANGLLPPHQAFILAFLKLLETTNRLLNTFPARHRDLYYRELLGLNPKNAQADSVAISVVLNTDNAEFLVAQGTLFDAGQDSAGNSLQYASDADLLANQGALTDLRWHRKNGNNGWQSAIPFSLSDNIALPENGIQLFSPTANDMPVLSGYLITSSLFAMSAGERHITLTLENDWAGQAEHLTAKISAEDHWLSLSVKLIDKKNIELGLSSTDDPISPPDNLDGITFDVPVLKLGTIQQSTLPKITGIEIKINGNRSVRYASDGGTEQTDKTSFPFGQFPSLGSGFNLVAPEWYGSENATLILTPQWVGLPTKSFKAWYKGYNPEPDNSAFKVQGYLVTSQERKKLTGTPSLFGGTDAPQGQSLSFTLPAMDYAVTDSPSPNDWPASVRIELAEQDFMHTQYWQDPTGKNLPYTPQISALQIIFSAKVKTEQYTVYPLTPFGWGNPNQEPPSFANDALYLGFTNVLPGQTLSLYWQLVGTQELTLSWSYLNQQNTWQSLNQLVHDQTHNLFDRGIWNTLLPQDASNQAALMPTGRYWLKAEITQQIASQDYPKMQGILYNAATATLINPEGIENDHFINGLVADSIKQTVSTSVAISRVTQPWASWNGRPKETESAVLTRIPPRLSHRNRALSWDNIVTLLKENFASIFDVKYPSANELTKIPAPETQQLIVIPNSRYKDNDDALRPILNPARLAEMVDWISQLSSPWTTLKIDNPTYVDVLISYQLVFVAGINPDYGRHQLQQELSRKYMPWAEDSAIGATTGNRIDYYPLLATIQQSPLVERVTNLTLKKSSQTAGAVGDSVEAADNEVLILVWSEKSFANKGANHE
;
A
#
# COMPACT_ATOMS: atom_id res chain seq x y z
N MET A 1 -22.40 23.79 63.47
CA MET A 1 -22.00 23.12 62.22
C MET A 1 -22.94 21.95 62.00
N GLY A 2 -23.66 21.92 60.88
CA GLY A 2 -24.58 20.82 60.59
C GLY A 2 -23.79 19.54 60.31
N GLN A 3 -24.36 18.37 60.58
CA GLN A 3 -23.68 17.09 60.32
C GLN A 3 -23.34 16.88 58.83
N ALA A 4 -24.21 17.30 57.92
CA ALA A 4 -23.94 17.30 56.49
C ALA A 4 -22.76 18.23 56.12
N GLU A 5 -22.64 19.37 56.81
CA GLU A 5 -21.50 20.27 56.62
C GLU A 5 -20.20 19.62 57.09
N LEU A 6 -20.24 18.82 58.16
CA LEU A 6 -19.07 18.09 58.67
C LEU A 6 -18.65 17.00 57.70
N ASP A 7 -19.58 16.22 57.15
CA ASP A 7 -19.27 15.19 56.16
C ASP A 7 -18.68 15.80 54.88
N ASN A 8 -19.21 16.93 54.43
CA ASN A 8 -18.67 17.65 53.28
C ASN A 8 -17.24 18.15 53.52
N LYS A 9 -16.94 18.70 54.71
CA LYS A 9 -15.57 19.11 55.05
C LYS A 9 -14.63 17.91 55.22
N LEU A 10 -15.09 16.81 55.82
CA LEU A 10 -14.27 15.61 56.02
C LEU A 10 -13.97 14.89 54.70
N SER A 11 -14.97 14.73 53.83
CA SER A 11 -14.80 14.10 52.51
C SER A 11 -13.92 14.91 51.55
N ALA A 12 -13.82 16.23 51.75
CA ALA A 12 -12.88 17.07 51.01
C ALA A 12 -11.41 16.91 51.45
N ILE A 13 -11.16 16.37 52.64
CA ILE A 13 -9.81 16.28 53.24
C ILE A 13 -9.31 14.84 53.32
N VAL A 14 -10.20 13.89 53.60
CA VAL A 14 -9.86 12.48 53.80
C VAL A 14 -10.65 11.62 52.81
N PRO A 15 -10.00 10.69 52.09
CA PRO A 15 -10.71 9.77 51.21
C PRO A 15 -11.72 8.95 52.01
N ASN A 16 -12.96 8.89 51.54
CA ASN A 16 -13.98 8.07 52.16
C ASN A 16 -13.69 6.59 51.86
N THR A 17 -13.34 5.80 52.88
CA THR A 17 -13.08 4.37 52.73
C THR A 17 -14.29 3.54 53.14
N ALA A 18 -14.51 2.41 52.46
CA ALA A 18 -15.57 1.48 52.80
C ALA A 18 -15.44 0.92 54.23
N PHE A 19 -14.21 0.66 54.68
CA PHE A 19 -13.93 0.20 56.03
C PHE A 19 -14.05 1.33 57.07
N LYS A 20 -14.77 1.06 58.17
CA LYS A 20 -14.92 1.94 59.33
C LYS A 20 -14.43 1.23 60.60
N LEU A 21 -13.81 1.96 61.51
CA LEU A 21 -13.37 1.39 62.81
C LEU A 21 -14.53 1.09 63.74
N ASP A 22 -15.58 1.91 63.68
CA ASP A 22 -16.78 1.77 64.48
C ASP A 22 -18.02 1.86 63.59
N GLU A 23 -18.56 0.69 63.23
CA GLU A 23 -19.75 0.50 62.42
C GLU A 23 -21.04 0.37 63.25
N ARG A 24 -20.94 0.48 64.59
CA ARG A 24 -22.12 0.32 65.47
C ARG A 24 -23.17 1.36 65.12
N SER A 25 -24.35 0.89 64.79
CA SER A 25 -25.52 1.73 64.59
C SER A 25 -26.06 2.26 65.91
N THR A 26 -26.90 3.29 65.87
CA THR A 26 -27.67 3.76 67.05
C THR A 26 -28.41 2.60 67.72
N LEU A 27 -28.95 1.66 66.94
CA LEU A 27 -29.64 0.48 67.45
C LEU A 27 -28.68 -0.44 68.23
N ASP A 28 -27.48 -0.66 67.72
CA ASP A 28 -26.47 -1.49 68.41
C ASP A 28 -26.07 -0.88 69.75
N ILE A 29 -25.89 0.45 69.79
CA ILE A 29 -25.56 1.19 71.01
C ILE A 29 -26.72 1.13 72.01
N LEU A 30 -27.97 1.28 71.56
CA LEU A 30 -29.15 1.19 72.42
C LEU A 30 -29.38 -0.24 72.94
N ASN A 31 -29.14 -1.26 72.12
CA ASN A 31 -29.18 -2.66 72.54
C ASN A 31 -28.09 -2.98 73.56
N TRP A 32 -26.88 -2.45 73.36
CA TRP A 32 -25.80 -2.55 74.34
C TRP A 32 -26.17 -1.84 75.64
N LEU A 33 -26.72 -0.62 75.57
CA LEU A 33 -27.18 0.14 76.72
C LEU A 33 -28.26 -0.60 77.50
N LYS A 34 -29.21 -1.26 76.82
CA LYS A 34 -30.22 -2.11 77.46
C LYS A 34 -29.60 -3.26 78.24
N LYS A 35 -28.66 -3.99 77.64
CA LYS A 35 -27.93 -5.08 78.31
C LYS A 35 -27.13 -4.56 79.51
N TYR A 36 -26.46 -3.41 79.36
CA TYR A 36 -25.68 -2.77 80.42
C TYR A 36 -26.57 -2.25 81.57
N ALA A 37 -27.72 -1.67 81.26
CA ALA A 37 -28.64 -1.15 82.26
C ALA A 37 -29.36 -2.28 83.02
N ALA A 38 -29.55 -3.45 82.41
CA ALA A 38 -30.20 -4.61 83.01
C ALA A 38 -29.38 -5.27 84.14
N ILE A 39 -28.10 -4.93 84.30
CA ILE A 39 -27.26 -5.39 85.42
C ILE A 39 -27.19 -4.40 86.58
N ILE A 40 -27.72 -3.17 86.40
CA ILE A 40 -27.67 -2.13 87.43
C ILE A 40 -29.01 -2.14 88.18
N PRO A 41 -29.03 -2.40 89.50
CA PRO A 41 -30.28 -2.39 90.26
C PRO A 41 -30.85 -0.96 90.35
N PHE A 42 -32.16 -0.83 90.14
CA PHE A 42 -32.90 0.43 90.23
C PHE A 42 -33.77 0.46 91.49
N ASP A 43 -34.53 -0.62 91.73
CA ASP A 43 -35.32 -0.85 92.94
C ASP A 43 -35.10 -2.31 93.37
N GLN A 44 -34.33 -2.49 94.44
CA GLN A 44 -33.95 -3.82 94.93
C GLN A 44 -35.13 -4.62 95.48
N ASP A 45 -36.15 -3.95 96.03
CA ASP A 45 -37.32 -4.59 96.61
C ASP A 45 -38.28 -5.11 95.52
N LYS A 46 -38.29 -4.47 94.34
CA LYS A 46 -39.14 -4.86 93.20
C LYS A 46 -38.42 -5.67 92.12
N LYS A 47 -37.16 -6.04 92.32
CA LYS A 47 -36.30 -6.70 91.32
C LYS A 47 -36.28 -5.95 89.97
N GLN A 48 -36.30 -4.61 90.01
CA GLN A 48 -36.24 -3.76 88.82
C GLN A 48 -34.82 -3.26 88.60
N PHE A 49 -34.42 -3.22 87.32
CA PHE A 49 -33.10 -2.77 86.87
C PHE A 49 -33.24 -1.51 86.01
N TRP A 50 -32.13 -0.80 85.78
CA TRP A 50 -32.15 0.48 85.07
C TRP A 50 -32.59 0.37 83.60
N ASP A 51 -32.58 -0.82 83.00
CA ASP A 51 -33.15 -1.02 81.65
C ASP A 51 -34.66 -0.76 81.64
N SER A 52 -35.37 -1.14 82.70
CA SER A 52 -36.79 -0.87 82.87
C SER A 52 -37.10 0.61 83.04
N PHE A 53 -36.12 1.44 83.41
CA PHE A 53 -36.22 2.91 83.43
C PHE A 53 -35.96 3.52 82.04
N TYR A 54 -34.89 3.10 81.36
CA TYR A 54 -34.53 3.69 80.06
C TYR A 54 -35.43 3.25 78.91
N PHE A 55 -36.06 2.07 78.99
CA PHE A 55 -36.90 1.49 77.94
C PHE A 55 -38.37 1.32 78.40
N ILE A 56 -38.97 2.41 78.89
CA ILE A 56 -40.38 2.48 79.32
C ILE A 56 -41.35 2.74 78.16
N GLN A 57 -42.65 2.64 78.44
CA GLN A 57 -43.74 3.02 77.53
C GLN A 57 -43.73 2.29 76.18
N LYS A 58 -43.22 1.05 76.17
CA LYS A 58 -43.01 0.22 74.97
C LYS A 58 -41.89 0.69 74.04
N ASN A 59 -41.19 1.78 74.36
CA ASN A 59 -40.04 2.26 73.59
C ASN A 59 -38.83 1.35 73.82
N ASP A 60 -38.75 0.27 73.05
CA ASP A 60 -37.59 -0.59 72.99
C ASP A 60 -36.44 0.05 72.18
N PRO A 61 -35.22 -0.54 72.18
CA PRO A 61 -34.10 -0.02 71.41
C PRO A 61 -34.42 0.24 69.93
N GLN A 62 -35.29 -0.58 69.31
CA GLN A 62 -35.67 -0.42 67.90
C GLN A 62 -36.53 0.83 67.69
N GLN A 63 -37.54 1.04 68.54
CA GLN A 63 -38.40 2.21 68.47
C GLN A 63 -37.62 3.49 68.72
N LEU A 64 -36.72 3.50 69.70
CA LEU A 64 -35.85 4.65 69.98
C LEU A 64 -34.87 4.90 68.83
N ALA A 65 -34.32 3.87 68.19
CA ALA A 65 -33.48 4.02 67.00
C ALA A 65 -34.27 4.60 65.80
N ASN A 66 -35.52 4.17 65.61
CA ASN A 66 -36.39 4.72 64.56
C ASN A 66 -36.70 6.20 64.82
N ILE A 67 -37.03 6.56 66.06
CA ILE A 67 -37.27 7.96 66.47
C ILE A 67 -36.00 8.79 66.25
N TYR A 68 -34.83 8.24 66.55
CA TYR A 68 -33.55 8.90 66.33
C TYR A 68 -33.27 9.19 64.84
N GLN A 69 -33.56 8.22 63.96
CA GLN A 69 -33.40 8.40 62.50
C GLN A 69 -34.46 9.34 61.92
N GLN A 70 -35.67 9.34 62.47
CA GLN A 70 -36.82 10.13 62.01
C GLN A 70 -37.20 11.23 63.01
N ALA A 71 -36.22 11.93 63.56
CA ALA A 71 -36.45 12.91 64.64
C ALA A 71 -37.47 14.00 64.28
N ASN A 72 -37.58 14.37 62.99
CA ASN A 72 -38.54 15.35 62.48
C ASN A 72 -40.00 14.86 62.48
N GLN A 73 -40.23 13.56 62.64
CA GLN A 73 -41.54 12.91 62.68
C GLN A 73 -41.96 12.51 64.10
N ALA A 74 -41.10 12.78 65.10
CA ALA A 74 -41.40 12.48 66.49
C ALA A 74 -42.57 13.35 67.01
N ASN A 75 -43.51 12.74 67.72
CA ASN A 75 -44.74 13.37 68.23
C ASN A 75 -44.52 14.40 69.37
N GLY A 76 -43.28 14.72 69.72
CA GLY A 76 -42.93 15.64 70.82
C GLY A 76 -43.19 15.12 72.23
N LEU A 77 -43.64 13.86 72.40
CA LEU A 77 -44.07 13.28 73.67
C LEU A 77 -43.09 12.24 74.25
N LEU A 78 -41.84 12.23 73.78
CA LEU A 78 -40.83 11.28 74.26
C LEU A 78 -40.44 11.59 75.72
N PRO A 79 -40.36 10.59 76.61
CA PRO A 79 -39.87 10.77 77.97
C PRO A 79 -38.51 11.52 78.02
N PRO A 80 -38.32 12.49 78.92
CA PRO A 80 -37.12 13.35 78.93
C PRO A 80 -35.79 12.58 79.01
N HIS A 81 -35.74 11.47 79.74
CA HIS A 81 -34.52 10.65 79.84
C HIS A 81 -34.21 9.87 78.55
N GLN A 82 -35.24 9.46 77.79
CA GLN A 82 -35.06 8.86 76.46
C GLN A 82 -34.61 9.90 75.45
N ALA A 83 -35.23 11.09 75.47
CA ALA A 83 -34.79 12.23 74.65
C ALA A 83 -33.35 12.64 74.98
N PHE A 84 -32.97 12.62 76.27
CA PHE A 84 -31.60 12.88 76.72
C PHE A 84 -30.60 11.86 76.16
N ILE A 85 -30.90 10.56 76.21
CA ILE A 85 -30.04 9.53 75.60
C ILE A 85 -29.91 9.77 74.10
N LEU A 86 -31.01 10.00 73.38
CA LEU A 86 -30.96 10.25 71.94
C LEU A 86 -30.15 11.51 71.60
N ALA A 87 -30.29 12.59 72.37
CA ALA A 87 -29.47 13.78 72.24
C ALA A 87 -27.98 13.49 72.51
N PHE A 88 -27.68 12.68 73.53
CA PHE A 88 -26.31 12.25 73.84
C PHE A 88 -25.69 11.43 72.70
N LEU A 89 -26.43 10.47 72.14
CA LEU A 89 -25.99 9.72 70.96
C LEU A 89 -25.73 10.64 69.76
N LYS A 90 -26.55 11.69 69.59
CA LYS A 90 -26.36 12.69 68.53
C LYS A 90 -25.05 13.44 68.65
N LEU A 91 -24.61 13.74 69.87
CA LEU A 91 -23.32 14.37 70.11
C LEU A 91 -22.17 13.41 69.78
N LEU A 92 -22.30 12.13 70.15
CA LEU A 92 -21.28 11.09 69.92
C LEU A 92 -21.05 10.77 68.43
N GLU A 93 -22.02 11.02 67.56
CA GLU A 93 -21.83 10.86 66.10
C GLU A 93 -20.63 11.68 65.58
N THR A 94 -20.39 12.87 66.13
CA THR A 94 -19.25 13.71 65.73
C THR A 94 -17.92 12.99 65.98
N THR A 95 -17.76 12.43 67.18
CA THR A 95 -16.56 11.67 67.55
C THR A 95 -16.43 10.37 66.77
N ASN A 96 -17.53 9.67 66.52
CA ASN A 96 -17.54 8.45 65.72
C ASN A 96 -17.12 8.73 64.26
N ARG A 97 -17.64 9.81 63.65
CA ARG A 97 -17.25 10.24 62.29
C ARG A 97 -15.77 10.56 62.21
N LEU A 98 -15.25 11.34 63.15
CA LEU A 98 -13.81 11.66 63.21
C LEU A 98 -12.95 10.39 63.41
N LEU A 99 -13.38 9.47 64.27
CA LEU A 99 -12.70 8.19 64.47
C LEU A 99 -12.69 7.36 63.18
N ASN A 100 -13.81 7.32 62.46
CA ASN A 100 -13.92 6.57 61.21
C ASN A 100 -13.11 7.16 60.05
N THR A 101 -12.60 8.40 60.16
CA THR A 101 -11.59 8.92 59.22
C THR A 101 -10.16 8.43 59.50
N PHE A 102 -9.90 7.80 60.67
CA PHE A 102 -8.55 7.41 61.07
C PHE A 102 -7.90 6.36 60.16
N PRO A 103 -8.57 5.27 59.71
CA PRO A 103 -7.94 4.25 58.86
C PRO A 103 -7.41 4.81 57.54
N ALA A 104 -8.19 5.69 56.90
CA ALA A 104 -7.79 6.36 55.66
C ALA A 104 -6.53 7.21 55.89
N ARG A 105 -6.54 8.08 56.92
CA ARG A 105 -5.37 8.90 57.30
C ARG A 105 -4.15 8.07 57.66
N HIS A 106 -4.33 6.97 58.38
CA HIS A 106 -3.24 6.07 58.75
C HIS A 106 -2.62 5.38 57.52
N ARG A 107 -3.46 4.97 56.56
CA ARG A 107 -2.97 4.42 55.28
C ARG A 107 -2.22 5.48 54.47
N ASP A 108 -2.72 6.70 54.41
CA ASP A 108 -2.06 7.80 53.69
C ASP A 108 -0.72 8.16 54.33
N LEU A 109 -0.65 8.24 55.67
CA LEU A 109 0.60 8.38 56.43
C LEU A 109 1.61 7.28 56.04
N TYR A 110 1.16 6.02 56.02
CA TYR A 110 2.02 4.89 55.69
C TYR A 110 2.52 4.94 54.24
N TYR A 111 1.63 5.19 53.27
CA TYR A 111 2.00 5.21 51.86
C TYR A 111 2.82 6.43 51.47
N ARG A 112 2.43 7.63 51.92
CA ARG A 112 3.05 8.89 51.47
C ARG A 112 4.21 9.33 52.34
N GLU A 113 4.04 9.34 53.66
CA GLU A 113 5.08 9.88 54.56
C GLU A 113 6.16 8.84 54.88
N LEU A 114 5.79 7.57 55.10
CA LEU A 114 6.75 6.52 55.43
C LEU A 114 7.37 5.86 54.19
N LEU A 115 6.55 5.49 53.19
CA LEU A 115 7.04 4.82 51.98
C LEU A 115 7.37 5.76 50.82
N GLY A 116 6.97 7.04 50.89
CA GLY A 116 7.25 8.02 49.83
C GLY A 116 6.52 7.75 48.51
N LEU A 117 5.43 6.99 48.52
CA LEU A 117 4.67 6.63 47.32
C LEU A 117 3.70 7.73 46.95
N ASN A 118 3.97 8.38 45.82
CA ASN A 118 3.15 9.46 45.30
C ASN A 118 2.27 8.99 44.12
N PRO A 119 1.17 9.72 43.83
CA PRO A 119 0.41 9.52 42.61
C PRO A 119 1.30 9.71 41.38
N LYS A 120 1.06 8.91 40.33
CA LYS A 120 1.71 9.14 39.04
C LYS A 120 1.19 10.44 38.41
N ASN A 121 2.13 11.22 37.91
CA ASN A 121 1.88 12.41 37.10
C ASN A 121 1.19 12.05 35.78
N ALA A 122 0.57 13.05 35.14
CA ALA A 122 0.03 12.87 33.80
C ALA A 122 1.18 12.57 32.82
N GLN A 123 0.95 11.65 31.90
CA GLN A 123 1.88 11.30 30.83
C GLN A 123 1.43 12.00 29.55
N ALA A 124 2.33 12.81 28.98
CA ALA A 124 2.13 13.46 27.70
C ALA A 124 1.87 12.43 26.59
N ASP A 125 0.94 12.75 25.70
CA ASP A 125 0.76 12.04 24.44
C ASP A 125 1.69 12.59 23.36
N SER A 126 1.87 11.80 22.31
CA SER A 126 2.69 12.13 21.15
C SER A 126 1.87 12.08 19.88
N VAL A 127 2.31 12.85 18.89
CA VAL A 127 1.71 12.96 17.55
C VAL A 127 2.80 12.91 16.49
N ALA A 128 2.43 12.47 15.28
CA ALA A 128 3.26 12.58 14.09
C ALA A 128 2.80 13.79 13.30
N ILE A 129 3.72 14.69 12.97
CA ILE A 129 3.46 15.92 12.24
C ILE A 129 4.28 15.94 10.95
N SER A 130 3.73 16.56 9.91
CA SER A 130 4.43 16.89 8.66
C SER A 130 4.49 18.40 8.49
N VAL A 131 5.66 18.89 8.07
CA VAL A 131 5.90 20.33 7.85
C VAL A 131 6.14 20.58 6.36
N VAL A 132 5.29 21.42 5.77
CA VAL A 132 5.44 21.87 4.38
C VAL A 132 5.99 23.30 4.40
N LEU A 133 7.02 23.56 3.60
CA LEU A 133 7.61 24.90 3.49
C LEU A 133 6.92 25.75 2.41
N ASN A 134 7.09 27.06 2.50
CA ASN A 134 6.77 28.00 1.43
C ASN A 134 7.82 27.93 0.31
N THR A 135 7.42 28.31 -0.91
CA THR A 135 8.27 28.26 -2.12
C THR A 135 9.50 29.16 -2.06
N ASP A 136 9.54 30.12 -1.12
CA ASP A 136 10.65 31.08 -1.00
C ASP A 136 11.83 30.58 -0.15
N ASN A 137 11.66 29.46 0.57
CA ASN A 137 12.69 28.90 1.45
C ASN A 137 13.04 27.47 1.03
N ALA A 138 14.27 27.25 0.56
CA ALA A 138 14.74 25.93 0.13
C ALA A 138 14.81 24.93 1.29
N GLU A 139 15.26 25.37 2.46
CA GLU A 139 15.33 24.59 3.70
C GLU A 139 15.02 25.46 4.92
N PHE A 140 14.50 24.83 5.97
CA PHE A 140 14.21 25.49 7.24
C PHE A 140 14.37 24.50 8.40
N LEU A 141 15.18 24.88 9.40
CA LEU A 141 15.34 24.08 10.61
C LEU A 141 14.18 24.31 11.57
N VAL A 142 13.37 23.27 11.74
CA VAL A 142 12.44 23.14 12.86
C VAL A 142 13.23 22.55 14.02
N ALA A 143 13.75 23.42 14.89
CA ALA A 143 14.54 22.99 16.04
C ALA A 143 13.70 22.14 17.00
N GLN A 144 14.35 21.22 17.71
CA GLN A 144 13.77 20.51 18.85
C GLN A 144 13.15 21.51 19.83
N GLY A 145 11.94 21.21 20.31
CA GLY A 145 11.20 22.10 21.19
C GLY A 145 10.36 23.15 20.48
N THR A 146 10.30 23.16 19.14
CA THR A 146 9.39 24.03 18.40
C THR A 146 7.95 23.70 18.76
N LEU A 147 7.17 24.71 19.14
CA LEU A 147 5.81 24.53 19.63
C LEU A 147 4.78 24.59 18.50
N PHE A 148 3.88 23.61 18.49
CA PHE A 148 2.75 23.45 17.59
C PHE A 148 1.44 23.65 18.34
N ASP A 149 0.52 24.40 17.73
CA ASP A 149 -0.77 24.74 18.32
C ASP A 149 -1.80 23.65 17.99
N ALA A 150 -2.40 23.07 19.03
CA ALA A 150 -3.43 22.03 18.95
C ALA A 150 -4.77 22.50 19.52
N GLY A 151 -4.97 23.81 19.72
CA GLY A 151 -6.21 24.37 20.26
C GLY A 151 -6.25 24.38 21.80
N GLN A 152 -7.41 24.06 22.37
CA GLN A 152 -7.64 24.12 23.82
C GLN A 152 -8.41 22.89 24.32
N ASP A 153 -8.23 22.55 25.59
CA ASP A 153 -9.03 21.54 26.27
C ASP A 153 -10.42 22.06 26.70
N SER A 154 -11.21 21.21 27.37
CA SER A 154 -12.55 21.55 27.85
C SER A 154 -12.58 22.63 28.94
N ALA A 155 -11.46 22.90 29.61
CA ALA A 155 -11.30 23.96 30.61
C ALA A 155 -10.71 25.26 30.01
N GLY A 156 -10.35 25.25 28.72
CA GLY A 156 -9.76 26.39 28.02
C GLY A 156 -8.23 26.48 28.14
N ASN A 157 -7.56 25.45 28.67
CA ASN A 157 -6.10 25.40 28.70
C ASN A 157 -5.57 25.12 27.29
N SER A 158 -4.49 25.81 26.89
CA SER A 158 -3.92 25.64 25.56
C SER A 158 -3.16 24.31 25.42
N LEU A 159 -3.46 23.57 24.36
CA LEU A 159 -2.78 22.33 23.99
C LEU A 159 -1.63 22.66 23.05
N GLN A 160 -0.41 22.39 23.48
CA GLN A 160 0.80 22.71 22.72
C GLN A 160 1.71 21.48 22.67
N TYR A 161 2.22 21.17 21.48
CA TYR A 161 3.12 20.04 21.27
C TYR A 161 4.50 20.55 20.87
N ALA A 162 5.56 20.02 21.49
CA ALA A 162 6.94 20.35 21.18
C ALA A 162 7.54 19.27 20.27
N SER A 163 8.24 19.65 19.20
CA SER A 163 9.01 18.69 18.39
C SER A 163 10.04 17.93 19.24
N ASP A 164 10.09 16.62 19.07
CA ASP A 164 10.96 15.76 19.88
C ASP A 164 12.43 15.81 19.42
N ALA A 165 12.67 16.17 18.15
CA ALA A 165 13.99 16.25 17.54
C ALA A 165 14.06 17.39 16.51
N ASP A 166 15.30 17.74 16.12
CA ASP A 166 15.55 18.67 15.02
C ASP A 166 15.07 18.07 13.69
N LEU A 167 14.30 18.83 12.93
CA LEU A 167 13.89 18.51 11.57
C LEU A 167 14.37 19.61 10.62
N LEU A 168 15.31 19.28 9.75
CA LEU A 168 15.67 20.15 8.63
C LEU A 168 14.68 19.90 7.48
N ALA A 169 13.56 20.64 7.49
CA ALA A 169 12.54 20.54 6.46
C ALA A 169 13.05 21.16 5.15
N ASN A 170 12.63 20.63 4.01
CA ASN A 170 12.93 21.15 2.68
C ASN A 170 11.66 21.26 1.82
N GLN A 171 11.78 21.74 0.58
CA GLN A 171 10.63 21.90 -0.33
C GLN A 171 10.16 20.60 -0.99
N GLY A 172 10.80 19.48 -0.67
CA GLY A 172 10.52 18.20 -1.28
C GLY A 172 9.12 17.69 -1.01
N ALA A 173 8.69 16.73 -1.83
CA ALA A 173 7.48 15.96 -1.60
C ALA A 173 7.68 14.52 -2.10
N LEU A 174 7.14 13.56 -1.36
CA LEU A 174 6.92 12.21 -1.87
C LEU A 174 5.77 12.28 -2.88
N THR A 175 6.05 11.95 -4.14
CA THR A 175 5.05 12.03 -5.22
C THR A 175 4.66 10.67 -5.77
N ASP A 176 5.52 9.66 -5.60
CA ASP A 176 5.31 8.33 -6.13
C ASP A 176 5.70 7.26 -5.11
N LEU A 177 4.86 6.24 -5.02
CA LEU A 177 5.20 4.94 -4.45
C LEU A 177 4.93 3.90 -5.54
N ARG A 178 5.94 3.09 -5.82
CA ARG A 178 5.84 1.98 -6.78
C ARG A 178 6.44 0.74 -6.16
N TRP A 179 6.07 -0.45 -6.65
CA TRP A 179 6.80 -1.66 -6.29
C TRP A 179 6.80 -2.67 -7.43
N HIS A 180 7.75 -3.58 -7.39
CA HIS A 180 7.67 -4.82 -8.12
C HIS A 180 7.66 -6.00 -7.16
N ARG A 181 6.94 -7.05 -7.54
CA ARG A 181 6.73 -8.24 -6.74
C ARG A 181 6.68 -9.50 -7.58
N LYS A 182 7.03 -10.63 -6.99
CA LYS A 182 6.92 -11.94 -7.64
C LYS A 182 5.47 -12.45 -7.56
N ASN A 183 4.87 -12.76 -8.69
CA ASN A 183 3.52 -13.35 -8.75
C ASN A 183 3.61 -14.88 -8.96
N GLY A 184 3.93 -15.61 -7.89
CA GLY A 184 4.06 -17.07 -7.92
C GLY A 184 5.04 -17.56 -9.01
N ASN A 185 4.58 -18.46 -9.88
CA ASN A 185 5.35 -18.96 -11.02
C ASN A 185 5.18 -18.12 -12.31
N ASN A 186 4.30 -17.12 -12.30
CA ASN A 186 3.87 -16.36 -13.48
C ASN A 186 4.73 -15.11 -13.75
N GLY A 187 5.95 -15.05 -13.21
CA GLY A 187 6.88 -13.94 -13.40
C GLY A 187 6.71 -12.80 -12.39
N TRP A 188 7.14 -11.61 -12.78
CA TRP A 188 7.17 -10.42 -11.95
C TRP A 188 6.05 -9.46 -12.35
N GLN A 189 5.45 -8.78 -11.37
CA GLN A 189 4.46 -7.73 -11.56
C GLN A 189 4.96 -6.42 -10.98
N SER A 190 4.63 -5.33 -11.66
CA SER A 190 4.87 -3.97 -11.22
C SER A 190 3.54 -3.33 -10.86
N ALA A 191 3.54 -2.44 -9.86
CA ALA A 191 2.37 -1.71 -9.43
C ALA A 191 2.74 -0.26 -9.09
N ILE A 192 1.75 0.63 -9.22
CA ILE A 192 1.83 2.04 -8.85
C ILE A 192 0.72 2.34 -7.83
N PRO A 193 0.94 2.08 -6.53
CA PRO A 193 -0.02 2.40 -5.47
C PRO A 193 -0.30 3.89 -5.26
N PHE A 194 0.66 4.76 -5.58
CA PHE A 194 0.53 6.20 -5.40
C PHE A 194 1.36 6.93 -6.47
N SER A 195 0.74 7.90 -7.13
CA SER A 195 1.37 8.76 -8.12
C SER A 195 0.58 10.06 -8.24
N LEU A 196 1.20 11.19 -7.90
CA LEU A 196 0.56 12.50 -8.03
C LEU A 196 0.35 12.90 -9.50
N SER A 197 1.26 12.52 -10.42
CA SER A 197 1.12 12.85 -11.84
C SER A 197 -0.05 12.11 -12.50
N ASP A 198 -0.30 10.88 -12.04
CA ASP A 198 -1.30 9.99 -12.62
C ASP A 198 -2.64 10.06 -11.85
N ASN A 199 -2.75 10.97 -10.86
CA ASN A 199 -3.90 11.11 -9.96
C ASN A 199 -4.28 9.83 -9.21
N ILE A 200 -3.28 9.04 -8.80
CA ILE A 200 -3.45 7.81 -8.02
C ILE A 200 -3.16 8.12 -6.54
N ALA A 201 -4.19 8.02 -5.70
CA ALA A 201 -4.08 8.21 -4.25
C ALA A 201 -3.97 6.86 -3.51
N LEU A 202 -3.34 6.87 -2.32
CA LEU A 202 -3.36 5.71 -1.43
C LEU A 202 -4.79 5.40 -0.94
N PRO A 203 -5.17 4.12 -0.79
CA PRO A 203 -6.46 3.76 -0.23
C PRO A 203 -6.66 4.29 1.20
N GLU A 204 -7.88 4.74 1.55
CA GLU A 204 -8.18 5.29 2.89
C GLU A 204 -7.91 4.30 4.03
N ASN A 205 -8.12 3.00 3.80
CA ASN A 205 -7.88 1.94 4.78
C ASN A 205 -6.43 1.42 4.77
N GLY A 206 -5.52 2.11 4.07
CA GLY A 206 -4.15 1.67 3.83
C GLY A 206 -4.03 0.56 2.79
N ILE A 207 -2.79 0.13 2.54
CA ILE A 207 -2.45 -0.92 1.57
C ILE A 207 -1.40 -1.87 2.16
N GLN A 208 -1.58 -3.17 1.95
CA GLN A 208 -0.54 -4.14 2.28
C GLN A 208 0.57 -4.05 1.25
N LEU A 209 1.82 -3.89 1.68
CA LEU A 209 2.93 -3.78 0.74
C LEU A 209 2.99 -5.03 -0.15
N PHE A 210 3.22 -4.84 -1.45
CA PHE A 210 3.25 -5.92 -2.44
C PHE A 210 1.94 -6.71 -2.58
N SER A 211 0.81 -6.15 -2.14
CA SER A 211 -0.49 -6.70 -2.50
C SER A 211 -0.81 -6.40 -3.98
N PRO A 212 -1.71 -7.19 -4.61
CA PRO A 212 -2.23 -6.86 -5.92
C PRO A 212 -2.92 -5.49 -5.91
N THR A 213 -2.74 -4.72 -6.98
CA THR A 213 -3.45 -3.46 -7.23
C THR A 213 -4.24 -3.53 -8.54
N ALA A 214 -5.16 -2.60 -8.75
CA ALA A 214 -5.94 -2.51 -9.99
C ALA A 214 -5.07 -2.21 -11.23
N ASN A 215 -3.88 -1.62 -11.01
CA ASN A 215 -2.95 -1.19 -12.05
C ASN A 215 -1.72 -2.12 -12.15
N ASP A 216 -1.81 -3.37 -11.67
CA ASP A 216 -0.71 -4.32 -11.79
C ASP A 216 -0.42 -4.62 -13.26
N MET A 217 0.84 -4.44 -13.67
CA MET A 217 1.33 -4.76 -15.01
C MET A 217 2.44 -5.80 -14.95
N PRO A 218 2.47 -6.80 -15.86
CA PRO A 218 3.60 -7.71 -15.98
C PRO A 218 4.91 -6.94 -16.24
N VAL A 219 5.95 -7.27 -15.48
CA VAL A 219 7.29 -6.75 -15.71
C VAL A 219 7.85 -7.43 -16.95
N LEU A 220 8.13 -6.64 -17.98
CA LEU A 220 8.73 -7.12 -19.20
C LEU A 220 10.24 -7.30 -19.00
N SER A 221 10.73 -8.52 -19.20
CA SER A 221 12.17 -8.76 -19.40
C SER A 221 12.48 -8.59 -20.88
N GLY A 222 13.36 -7.67 -21.25
CA GLY A 222 13.67 -7.43 -22.65
C GLY A 222 14.48 -6.17 -22.89
N TYR A 223 14.26 -5.53 -24.04
CA TYR A 223 15.09 -4.45 -24.55
C TYR A 223 14.28 -3.31 -25.18
N LEU A 224 14.78 -2.09 -25.03
CA LEU A 224 14.57 -1.01 -25.99
C LEU A 224 15.70 -1.05 -27.02
N ILE A 225 15.36 -0.94 -28.29
CA ILE A 225 16.33 -0.99 -29.39
C ILE A 225 16.11 0.24 -30.25
N THR A 226 17.14 1.06 -30.40
CA THR A 226 17.11 2.27 -31.23
C THR A 226 17.85 2.03 -32.52
N SER A 227 17.29 2.40 -33.67
CA SER A 227 18.01 2.42 -34.95
C SER A 227 17.36 3.39 -35.94
N SER A 228 18.16 4.17 -36.67
CA SER A 228 17.64 5.04 -37.74
C SER A 228 17.03 4.23 -38.90
N LEU A 229 17.49 3.00 -39.13
CA LEU A 229 16.97 2.10 -40.16
C LEU A 229 15.55 1.59 -39.84
N PHE A 230 15.05 1.80 -38.63
CA PHE A 230 13.65 1.52 -38.31
C PHE A 230 12.67 2.54 -38.89
N ALA A 231 13.13 3.69 -39.42
CA ALA A 231 12.30 4.76 -39.96
C ALA A 231 11.64 4.37 -41.30
N MET A 232 10.78 3.34 -41.28
CA MET A 232 10.09 2.79 -42.43
C MET A 232 8.69 3.39 -42.55
N SER A 233 8.49 4.23 -43.56
CA SER A 233 7.33 5.11 -43.64
C SER A 233 6.07 4.43 -44.18
N ALA A 234 6.22 3.36 -44.96
CA ALA A 234 5.10 2.67 -45.59
C ALA A 234 5.45 1.25 -46.03
N GLY A 235 4.43 0.52 -46.53
CA GLY A 235 4.56 -0.86 -46.98
C GLY A 235 4.42 -1.86 -45.85
N GLU A 236 4.41 -3.14 -46.20
CA GLU A 236 4.48 -4.23 -45.24
C GLU A 236 5.91 -4.31 -44.71
N ARG A 237 6.09 -4.07 -43.41
CA ARG A 237 7.40 -3.86 -42.78
C ARG A 237 7.70 -5.02 -41.85
N HIS A 238 8.89 -5.58 -41.99
CA HIS A 238 9.36 -6.71 -41.20
C HIS A 238 10.71 -6.38 -40.58
N ILE A 239 10.87 -6.70 -39.30
CA ILE A 239 12.12 -6.57 -38.55
C ILE A 239 12.45 -7.96 -38.01
N THR A 240 13.57 -8.52 -38.44
CA THR A 240 14.08 -9.79 -37.94
C THR A 240 15.21 -9.53 -36.95
N LEU A 241 15.06 -10.06 -35.73
CA LEU A 241 16.05 -9.97 -34.67
C LEU A 241 16.75 -11.32 -34.49
N THR A 242 18.07 -11.31 -34.40
CA THR A 242 18.90 -12.49 -34.11
C THR A 242 19.41 -12.43 -32.68
N LEU A 243 19.15 -13.50 -31.93
CA LEU A 243 19.57 -13.70 -30.54
C LEU A 243 20.92 -14.42 -30.49
N GLU A 244 21.74 -14.09 -29.48
CA GLU A 244 23.03 -14.76 -29.24
C GLU A 244 22.85 -16.26 -28.94
N ASN A 245 21.90 -16.57 -28.06
CA ASN A 245 21.62 -17.91 -27.55
C ASN A 245 20.19 -18.36 -27.90
N ASP A 246 19.97 -19.68 -27.88
CA ASP A 246 18.63 -20.25 -28.04
C ASP A 246 17.71 -19.75 -26.92
N TRP A 247 16.57 -19.17 -27.30
CA TRP A 247 15.53 -18.78 -26.36
C TRP A 247 14.46 -19.87 -26.26
N ALA A 248 14.13 -20.26 -25.02
CA ALA A 248 13.19 -21.34 -24.73
C ALA A 248 11.74 -20.87 -24.54
N GLY A 249 11.44 -19.59 -24.82
CA GLY A 249 10.10 -19.03 -24.68
C GLY A 249 9.17 -19.29 -25.87
N GLN A 250 7.93 -18.80 -25.75
CA GLN A 250 6.88 -18.92 -26.76
C GLN A 250 6.50 -17.54 -27.32
N ALA A 251 6.09 -17.49 -28.59
CA ALA A 251 5.79 -16.22 -29.28
C ALA A 251 4.64 -15.46 -28.61
N GLU A 252 3.68 -16.18 -28.01
CA GLU A 252 2.50 -15.67 -27.31
C GLU A 252 2.85 -14.80 -26.09
N HIS A 253 4.07 -14.97 -25.57
CA HIS A 253 4.57 -14.24 -24.40
C HIS A 253 5.45 -13.05 -24.78
N LEU A 254 5.75 -12.87 -26.08
CA LEU A 254 6.45 -11.70 -26.56
C LEU A 254 5.49 -10.56 -26.82
N THR A 255 5.92 -9.38 -26.39
CA THR A 255 5.30 -8.11 -26.71
C THR A 255 6.32 -7.29 -27.48
N ALA A 256 5.93 -6.78 -28.64
CA ALA A 256 6.78 -5.94 -29.48
C ALA A 256 5.98 -4.72 -29.91
N LYS A 257 6.53 -3.53 -29.63
CA LYS A 257 5.95 -2.24 -29.98
C LYS A 257 7.02 -1.35 -30.58
N ILE A 258 6.69 -0.52 -31.55
CA ILE A 258 7.62 0.43 -32.16
C ILE A 258 7.04 1.84 -32.15
N SER A 259 7.89 2.85 -31.99
CA SER A 259 7.45 4.24 -31.85
C SER A 259 6.88 4.80 -33.15
N ALA A 260 5.81 5.59 -33.02
CA ALA A 260 5.26 6.45 -34.05
C ALA A 260 4.81 7.76 -33.40
N GLU A 261 5.71 8.74 -33.38
CA GLU A 261 5.51 10.05 -32.74
C GLU A 261 5.04 9.90 -31.28
N ASP A 262 3.76 10.18 -31.02
CA ASP A 262 3.14 10.21 -29.68
C ASP A 262 2.51 8.88 -29.23
N HIS A 263 2.61 7.80 -30.02
CA HIS A 263 2.01 6.51 -29.68
C HIS A 263 2.85 5.28 -30.12
N TRP A 264 2.47 4.11 -29.60
CA TRP A 264 3.11 2.83 -29.90
C TRP A 264 2.33 2.05 -30.97
N LEU A 265 3.01 1.63 -32.03
CA LEU A 265 2.50 0.65 -32.99
C LEU A 265 2.80 -0.76 -32.49
N SER A 266 1.79 -1.63 -32.45
CA SER A 266 1.96 -3.02 -32.02
C SER A 266 2.40 -3.89 -33.19
N LEU A 267 3.47 -4.66 -32.99
CA LEU A 267 4.04 -5.54 -34.02
C LEU A 267 3.52 -6.97 -33.85
N SER A 268 3.18 -7.62 -34.96
CA SER A 268 2.91 -9.06 -34.96
C SER A 268 4.21 -9.83 -34.72
N VAL A 269 4.21 -10.79 -33.81
CA VAL A 269 5.42 -11.55 -33.46
C VAL A 269 5.35 -12.97 -34.03
N LYS A 270 6.43 -13.42 -34.67
CA LYS A 270 6.59 -14.78 -35.17
C LYS A 270 7.99 -15.30 -34.86
N LEU A 271 8.08 -16.45 -34.20
CA LEU A 271 9.34 -17.16 -34.02
C LEU A 271 9.67 -17.94 -35.30
N ILE A 272 10.76 -17.58 -35.98
CA ILE A 272 11.26 -18.35 -37.13
C ILE A 272 11.90 -19.64 -36.62
N ASP A 273 12.73 -19.51 -35.57
CA ASP A 273 13.39 -20.60 -34.86
C ASP A 273 13.70 -20.15 -33.42
N LYS A 274 14.58 -20.87 -32.70
CA LYS A 274 14.96 -20.54 -31.31
C LYS A 274 15.86 -19.30 -31.18
N LYS A 275 16.43 -18.79 -32.28
CA LYS A 275 17.35 -17.64 -32.31
C LYS A 275 16.81 -16.45 -33.10
N ASN A 276 15.84 -16.64 -33.99
CA ASN A 276 15.36 -15.60 -34.90
C ASN A 276 13.88 -15.27 -34.63
N ILE A 277 13.62 -14.00 -34.34
CA ILE A 277 12.28 -13.44 -34.11
C ILE A 277 11.95 -12.48 -35.26
N GLU A 278 10.84 -12.72 -35.95
CA GLU A 278 10.29 -11.84 -36.99
C GLU A 278 9.17 -10.99 -36.39
N LEU A 279 9.26 -9.68 -36.58
CA LEU A 279 8.29 -8.68 -36.14
C LEU A 279 7.69 -8.00 -37.38
N GLY A 280 6.37 -8.01 -37.50
CA GLY A 280 5.67 -7.51 -38.68
C GLY A 280 4.74 -6.34 -38.38
N LEU A 281 4.60 -5.44 -39.36
CA LEU A 281 3.67 -4.31 -39.36
C LEU A 281 2.99 -4.22 -40.75
N SER A 282 1.68 -3.98 -40.77
CA SER A 282 0.88 -3.96 -41.99
C SER A 282 1.20 -2.73 -42.85
N SER A 283 0.87 -2.81 -44.14
CA SER A 283 0.95 -1.68 -45.08
C SER A 283 0.01 -0.51 -44.77
N THR A 284 -0.98 -0.72 -43.91
CA THR A 284 -1.99 0.26 -43.50
C THR A 284 -1.64 1.01 -42.22
N ASP A 285 -0.69 0.51 -41.44
CA ASP A 285 -0.31 1.12 -40.16
C ASP A 285 0.52 2.38 -40.38
N ASP A 286 0.51 3.28 -39.40
CA ASP A 286 1.18 4.57 -39.48
C ASP A 286 2.70 4.46 -39.70
N PRO A 287 3.35 5.52 -40.20
CA PRO A 287 4.80 5.57 -40.36
C PRO A 287 5.54 5.32 -39.03
N ILE A 288 6.66 4.60 -39.09
CA ILE A 288 7.55 4.47 -37.93
C ILE A 288 8.41 5.73 -37.83
N SER A 289 8.43 6.36 -36.67
CA SER A 289 9.14 7.63 -36.43
C SER A 289 9.72 7.69 -35.01
N PRO A 290 10.67 8.62 -34.74
CA PRO A 290 11.20 8.83 -33.40
C PRO A 290 10.10 9.17 -32.39
N PRO A 291 10.22 8.73 -31.12
CA PRO A 291 9.21 9.01 -30.10
C PRO A 291 9.22 10.49 -29.69
N ASP A 292 8.04 11.10 -29.61
CA ASP A 292 7.80 12.41 -29.02
C ASP A 292 7.26 12.25 -27.60
N ASN A 293 8.18 12.16 -26.62
CA ASN A 293 7.89 11.98 -25.20
C ASN A 293 6.99 10.76 -24.86
N LEU A 294 7.04 9.71 -25.70
CA LEU A 294 6.27 8.48 -25.55
C LEU A 294 6.73 7.68 -24.33
N ASP A 295 5.88 7.48 -23.32
CA ASP A 295 6.25 6.88 -22.02
C ASP A 295 7.44 7.60 -21.32
N GLY A 296 7.63 8.91 -21.56
CA GLY A 296 8.79 9.65 -21.04
C GLY A 296 10.11 9.33 -21.77
N ILE A 297 10.02 8.69 -22.94
CA ILE A 297 11.15 8.35 -23.80
C ILE A 297 11.30 9.41 -24.88
N THR A 298 12.53 9.92 -25.04
CA THR A 298 12.91 10.85 -26.09
C THR A 298 14.18 10.34 -26.78
N PHE A 299 14.10 10.13 -28.09
CA PHE A 299 15.23 9.75 -28.94
C PHE A 299 15.06 10.41 -30.30
N ASP A 300 16.17 10.70 -30.98
CA ASP A 300 16.17 11.25 -32.34
C ASP A 300 15.94 10.18 -33.43
N VAL A 301 15.81 8.91 -33.02
CA VAL A 301 15.60 7.76 -33.91
C VAL A 301 14.45 6.89 -33.39
N PRO A 302 13.78 6.11 -34.26
CA PRO A 302 12.73 5.21 -33.81
C PRO A 302 13.21 4.16 -32.81
N VAL A 303 12.30 3.78 -31.91
CA VAL A 303 12.53 2.88 -30.79
C VAL A 303 11.62 1.66 -30.90
N LEU A 304 12.23 0.48 -30.86
CA LEU A 304 11.55 -0.81 -30.73
C LEU A 304 11.60 -1.27 -29.27
N LYS A 305 10.44 -1.43 -28.63
CA LYS A 305 10.25 -2.00 -27.30
C LYS A 305 9.87 -3.47 -27.43
N LEU A 306 10.79 -4.36 -27.07
CA LEU A 306 10.61 -5.80 -27.09
C LEU A 306 10.70 -6.35 -25.67
N GLY A 307 9.75 -7.18 -25.24
CA GLY A 307 9.83 -7.83 -23.94
C GLY A 307 8.99 -9.09 -23.84
N THR A 308 9.36 -9.96 -22.90
CA THR A 308 8.62 -11.17 -22.54
C THR A 308 8.01 -11.06 -21.15
N ILE A 309 6.82 -11.63 -20.99
CA ILE A 309 6.08 -11.69 -19.71
C ILE A 309 6.46 -12.90 -18.83
N GLN A 310 7.26 -13.86 -19.34
CA GLN A 310 7.69 -15.06 -18.59
C GLN A 310 9.16 -15.02 -18.16
N GLN A 311 9.54 -15.93 -17.24
CA GLN A 311 10.88 -16.03 -16.61
C GLN A 311 12.05 -16.26 -17.58
N SER A 312 11.81 -16.68 -18.83
CA SER A 312 12.91 -16.86 -19.80
C SER A 312 13.40 -15.50 -20.29
N THR A 313 14.45 -14.98 -19.65
CA THR A 313 15.10 -13.73 -20.06
C THR A 313 15.47 -13.78 -21.54
N LEU A 314 15.19 -12.69 -22.25
CA LEU A 314 15.55 -12.56 -23.66
C LEU A 314 17.08 -12.49 -23.78
N PRO A 315 17.74 -13.39 -24.54
CA PRO A 315 19.17 -13.30 -24.78
C PRO A 315 19.56 -12.00 -25.48
N LYS A 316 20.85 -11.66 -25.43
CA LYS A 316 21.40 -10.50 -26.13
C LYS A 316 21.11 -10.56 -27.63
N ILE A 317 20.81 -9.39 -28.21
CA ILE A 317 20.58 -9.24 -29.65
C ILE A 317 21.92 -9.04 -30.36
N THR A 318 22.21 -9.88 -31.35
CA THR A 318 23.47 -9.90 -32.12
C THR A 318 23.31 -9.48 -33.56
N GLY A 319 22.08 -9.39 -34.06
CA GLY A 319 21.81 -8.93 -35.43
C GLY A 319 20.39 -8.43 -35.60
N ILE A 320 20.23 -7.49 -36.52
CA ILE A 320 18.94 -6.93 -36.92
C ILE A 320 18.91 -6.86 -38.45
N GLU A 321 17.83 -7.31 -39.05
CA GLU A 321 17.55 -7.18 -40.48
C GLU A 321 16.19 -6.54 -40.66
N ILE A 322 16.11 -5.52 -41.51
CA ILE A 322 14.86 -4.89 -41.92
C ILE A 322 14.47 -5.37 -43.31
N LYS A 323 13.17 -5.50 -43.55
CA LYS A 323 12.61 -5.83 -44.85
C LYS A 323 11.31 -5.08 -45.08
N ILE A 324 11.23 -4.37 -46.19
CA ILE A 324 10.04 -3.62 -46.61
C ILE A 324 9.54 -4.24 -47.90
N ASN A 325 8.28 -4.65 -47.90
CA ASN A 325 7.55 -5.11 -49.06
C ASN A 325 6.48 -4.08 -49.41
N GLY A 326 6.71 -3.30 -50.46
CA GLY A 326 5.78 -2.27 -50.88
C GLY A 326 6.44 -1.13 -51.62
N ASN A 327 5.59 -0.35 -52.30
CA ASN A 327 6.07 0.65 -53.26
C ASN A 327 5.73 2.09 -52.85
N ARG A 328 4.99 2.26 -51.74
CA ARG A 328 4.34 3.53 -51.39
C ARG A 328 5.34 4.64 -51.05
N SER A 329 6.49 4.32 -50.46
CA SER A 329 7.56 5.28 -50.20
C SER A 329 8.49 5.49 -51.40
N VAL A 330 8.43 4.61 -52.41
CA VAL A 330 9.34 4.65 -53.56
C VAL A 330 8.92 5.73 -54.55
N ARG A 331 9.85 6.61 -54.89
CA ARG A 331 9.73 7.56 -56.00
C ARG A 331 10.28 6.89 -57.26
N TYR A 332 9.56 7.05 -58.36
CA TYR A 332 9.86 6.40 -59.64
C TYR A 332 9.78 7.43 -60.77
N ALA A 333 10.80 7.47 -61.62
CA ALA A 333 10.80 8.31 -62.81
C ALA A 333 11.45 7.58 -63.98
N SER A 334 10.75 7.51 -65.10
CA SER A 334 11.32 7.08 -66.38
C SER A 334 12.07 8.25 -67.03
N ASP A 335 12.79 7.99 -68.13
CA ASP A 335 13.33 9.07 -68.95
C ASP A 335 12.24 10.01 -69.54
N GLY A 336 10.96 9.61 -69.48
CA GLY A 336 9.80 10.42 -69.86
C GLY A 336 9.25 11.33 -68.76
N GLY A 337 9.71 11.21 -67.52
CA GLY A 337 9.27 12.02 -66.38
C GLY A 337 8.94 11.20 -65.12
N THR A 338 8.36 11.85 -64.12
CA THR A 338 7.91 11.20 -62.88
C THR A 338 6.70 10.29 -63.14
N GLU A 339 6.77 9.08 -62.62
CA GLU A 339 5.79 8.01 -62.83
C GLU A 339 5.28 7.48 -61.48
N GLN A 340 4.33 6.54 -61.51
CA GLN A 340 3.82 5.88 -60.30
C GLN A 340 4.01 4.36 -60.40
N THR A 341 4.49 3.74 -59.32
CA THR A 341 4.86 2.31 -59.29
C THR A 341 3.66 1.37 -59.41
N ASP A 342 2.44 1.85 -59.18
CA ASP A 342 1.19 1.10 -59.22
C ASP A 342 0.31 1.47 -60.44
N LYS A 343 0.86 2.25 -61.37
CA LYS A 343 0.19 2.62 -62.62
C LYS A 343 0.96 2.11 -63.83
N THR A 344 0.21 2.06 -64.93
CA THR A 344 0.77 1.72 -66.23
C THR A 344 1.82 2.73 -66.66
N SER A 345 3.03 2.26 -66.93
CA SER A 345 4.15 3.10 -67.38
C SER A 345 5.05 2.37 -68.36
N PHE A 346 5.91 3.13 -69.04
CA PHE A 346 6.91 2.63 -69.97
C PHE A 346 8.31 2.83 -69.36
N PRO A 347 8.84 1.86 -68.57
CA PRO A 347 10.09 2.03 -67.81
C PRO A 347 11.30 2.38 -68.69
N PHE A 348 11.26 2.05 -69.97
CA PHE A 348 12.32 2.33 -70.94
C PHE A 348 11.87 3.26 -72.07
N GLY A 349 10.77 3.98 -71.86
CA GLY A 349 10.13 4.82 -72.88
C GLY A 349 9.33 4.03 -73.93
N GLN A 350 8.60 4.75 -74.78
CA GLN A 350 7.78 4.16 -75.86
C GLN A 350 8.63 3.65 -77.04
N PHE A 351 9.86 4.14 -77.17
CA PHE A 351 10.84 3.72 -78.17
C PHE A 351 12.14 3.32 -77.45
N PRO A 352 12.16 2.17 -76.76
CA PRO A 352 13.29 1.77 -75.94
C PRO A 352 14.56 1.59 -76.77
N SER A 353 15.63 2.24 -76.33
CA SER A 353 16.97 2.13 -76.90
C SER A 353 17.98 1.78 -75.80
N LEU A 354 19.19 1.36 -76.18
CA LEU A 354 20.26 1.13 -75.19
C LEU A 354 20.52 2.40 -74.39
N GLY A 355 20.61 2.27 -73.05
CA GLY A 355 20.74 3.40 -72.13
C GLY A 355 19.41 4.06 -71.71
N SER A 356 18.29 3.72 -72.36
CA SER A 356 16.96 4.10 -71.85
C SER A 356 16.70 3.39 -70.52
N GLY A 357 16.12 4.10 -69.56
CA GLY A 357 16.00 3.60 -68.20
C GLY A 357 15.04 4.39 -67.32
N PHE A 358 15.08 4.02 -66.05
CA PHE A 358 14.32 4.66 -65.00
C PHE A 358 15.13 4.75 -63.71
N ASN A 359 14.80 5.75 -62.91
CA ASN A 359 15.38 6.01 -61.59
C ASN A 359 14.36 5.66 -60.50
N LEU A 360 14.85 5.03 -59.44
CA LEU A 360 14.11 4.75 -58.23
C LEU A 360 14.87 5.29 -57.02
N VAL A 361 14.13 5.75 -56.02
CA VAL A 361 14.68 6.11 -54.71
C VAL A 361 13.61 5.96 -53.64
N ALA A 362 14.00 5.62 -52.42
CA ALA A 362 13.13 5.69 -51.25
C ALA A 362 13.94 6.18 -50.05
N PRO A 363 13.33 6.93 -49.11
CA PRO A 363 14.00 7.38 -47.89
C PRO A 363 14.66 6.23 -47.11
N GLU A 364 14.02 5.06 -47.07
CA GLU A 364 14.46 3.91 -46.27
C GLU A 364 15.74 3.24 -46.80
N TRP A 365 16.18 3.58 -48.02
CA TRP A 365 17.41 3.05 -48.59
C TRP A 365 18.65 3.74 -48.04
N TYR A 366 18.50 4.96 -47.52
CA TYR A 366 19.58 5.79 -47.03
C TYR A 366 20.07 5.30 -45.67
N GLY A 367 21.38 5.37 -45.44
CA GLY A 367 22.04 4.81 -44.25
C GLY A 367 22.17 3.28 -44.26
N SER A 368 21.73 2.60 -45.32
CA SER A 368 21.95 1.16 -45.47
C SER A 368 23.27 0.86 -46.18
N GLU A 369 23.82 -0.34 -45.96
CA GLU A 369 24.97 -0.86 -46.72
C GLU A 369 24.74 -2.31 -47.12
N ASN A 370 25.16 -2.68 -48.34
CA ASN A 370 24.99 -4.02 -48.90
C ASN A 370 23.52 -4.48 -48.87
N ALA A 371 22.60 -3.52 -48.99
CA ALA A 371 21.17 -3.79 -49.00
C ALA A 371 20.77 -4.49 -50.29
N THR A 372 19.73 -5.32 -50.22
CA THR A 372 19.19 -6.05 -51.37
C THR A 372 17.92 -5.34 -51.85
N LEU A 373 17.90 -4.98 -53.12
CA LEU A 373 16.74 -4.41 -53.80
C LEU A 373 16.25 -5.39 -54.86
N ILE A 374 15.02 -5.90 -54.68
CA ILE A 374 14.36 -6.80 -55.63
C ILE A 374 13.21 -6.04 -56.31
N LEU A 375 13.29 -5.94 -57.63
CA LEU A 375 12.28 -5.32 -58.48
C LEU A 375 11.54 -6.41 -59.25
N THR A 376 10.21 -6.45 -59.17
CA THR A 376 9.37 -7.40 -59.90
C THR A 376 8.37 -6.65 -60.78
N PRO A 377 8.73 -6.41 -62.06
CA PRO A 377 7.84 -5.72 -62.99
C PRO A 377 6.68 -6.62 -63.41
N GLN A 378 5.46 -6.07 -63.40
CA GLN A 378 4.25 -6.74 -63.87
C GLN A 378 4.01 -6.36 -65.33
N TRP A 379 4.54 -7.17 -66.25
CA TRP A 379 4.53 -6.89 -67.68
C TRP A 379 3.14 -7.00 -68.31
N VAL A 380 2.85 -6.08 -69.23
CA VAL A 380 1.59 -6.02 -70.00
C VAL A 380 1.86 -6.41 -71.45
N GLY A 381 0.98 -7.23 -72.04
CA GLY A 381 1.00 -7.51 -73.48
C GLY A 381 2.19 -8.35 -73.96
N LEU A 382 2.75 -9.21 -73.12
CA LEU A 382 3.84 -10.11 -73.52
C LEU A 382 3.42 -11.01 -74.70
N PRO A 383 4.32 -11.28 -75.67
CA PRO A 383 4.02 -12.20 -76.77
C PRO A 383 3.62 -13.60 -76.28
N THR A 384 2.74 -14.26 -77.02
CA THR A 384 2.31 -15.64 -76.73
C THR A 384 3.28 -16.72 -77.23
N LYS A 385 4.33 -16.31 -77.96
CA LYS A 385 5.42 -17.16 -78.48
C LYS A 385 6.75 -16.62 -77.94
N SER A 386 7.82 -17.42 -77.98
CA SER A 386 9.15 -16.97 -77.57
C SER A 386 9.61 -15.75 -78.36
N PHE A 387 10.41 -14.89 -77.72
CA PHE A 387 10.98 -13.73 -78.40
C PHE A 387 11.80 -14.13 -79.62
N LYS A 388 12.48 -15.28 -79.60
CA LYS A 388 13.19 -15.81 -80.78
C LYS A 388 12.25 -16.05 -81.96
N ALA A 389 11.04 -16.52 -81.71
CA ALA A 389 10.02 -16.68 -82.74
C ALA A 389 9.31 -15.37 -83.12
N TRP A 390 9.10 -14.47 -82.14
CA TRP A 390 8.47 -13.16 -82.34
C TRP A 390 9.33 -12.23 -83.19
N TYR A 391 10.64 -12.21 -82.93
CA TYR A 391 11.63 -11.40 -83.63
C TYR A 391 12.30 -12.14 -84.80
N LYS A 392 11.63 -13.15 -85.38
CA LYS A 392 12.13 -13.79 -86.60
C LYS A 392 12.25 -12.75 -87.73
N GLY A 393 13.41 -12.69 -88.38
CA GLY A 393 13.71 -11.70 -89.42
C GLY A 393 14.36 -10.40 -88.92
N TYR A 394 14.58 -10.26 -87.61
CA TYR A 394 15.45 -9.22 -87.04
C TYR A 394 16.92 -9.67 -87.03
N ASN A 395 17.86 -8.74 -86.88
CA ASN A 395 19.28 -9.08 -86.74
C ASN A 395 19.94 -8.24 -85.62
N PRO A 396 20.31 -8.85 -84.48
CA PRO A 396 20.15 -10.28 -84.16
C PRO A 396 18.68 -10.69 -83.92
N GLU A 397 18.40 -12.00 -83.83
CA GLU A 397 17.08 -12.54 -83.44
C GLU A 397 17.06 -12.83 -81.92
N PRO A 398 16.63 -11.89 -81.07
CA PRO A 398 16.75 -12.01 -79.62
C PRO A 398 15.89 -13.15 -79.06
N ASP A 399 16.45 -13.93 -78.15
CA ASP A 399 15.70 -14.92 -77.38
C ASP A 399 15.11 -14.33 -76.08
N ASN A 400 14.46 -15.18 -75.27
CA ASN A 400 13.81 -14.71 -74.04
C ASN A 400 14.78 -14.11 -73.01
N SER A 401 16.07 -14.40 -73.10
CA SER A 401 17.10 -13.90 -72.16
C SER A 401 17.91 -12.73 -72.71
N ALA A 402 17.62 -12.30 -73.94
CA ALA A 402 18.42 -11.31 -74.65
C ALA A 402 18.27 -9.90 -74.07
N PHE A 403 17.08 -9.53 -73.57
CA PHE A 403 16.82 -8.20 -73.03
C PHE A 403 17.27 -8.12 -71.57
N LYS A 404 18.44 -7.53 -71.33
CA LYS A 404 19.02 -7.39 -70.00
C LYS A 404 19.04 -5.95 -69.54
N VAL A 405 19.21 -5.77 -68.24
CA VAL A 405 19.37 -4.45 -67.63
C VAL A 405 20.63 -4.38 -66.80
N GLN A 406 21.16 -3.16 -66.69
CA GLN A 406 22.25 -2.83 -65.81
C GLN A 406 21.77 -1.80 -64.78
N GLY A 407 21.94 -2.14 -63.51
CA GLY A 407 21.72 -1.20 -62.40
C GLY A 407 22.93 -0.30 -62.18
N TYR A 408 22.69 0.95 -61.81
CA TYR A 408 23.69 1.93 -61.42
C TYR A 408 23.23 2.69 -60.18
N LEU A 409 24.15 3.00 -59.28
CA LEU A 409 23.98 4.09 -58.34
C LEU A 409 24.37 5.38 -59.04
N VAL A 410 23.47 6.35 -59.06
CA VAL A 410 23.69 7.67 -59.67
C VAL A 410 23.71 8.73 -58.58
N THR A 411 24.76 9.52 -58.56
CA THR A 411 24.90 10.72 -57.71
C THR A 411 25.22 11.93 -58.60
N SER A 412 25.30 13.12 -58.01
CA SER A 412 25.73 14.33 -58.72
C SER A 412 27.17 14.29 -59.24
N GLN A 413 28.03 13.44 -58.65
CA GLN A 413 29.46 13.38 -58.96
C GLN A 413 29.87 12.13 -59.75
N GLU A 414 29.20 11.01 -59.50
CA GLU A 414 29.57 9.73 -60.08
C GLU A 414 28.38 8.84 -60.43
N ARG A 415 28.64 7.95 -61.39
CA ARG A 415 27.74 6.89 -61.80
C ARG A 415 28.44 5.55 -61.62
N LYS A 416 28.05 4.79 -60.58
CA LYS A 416 28.69 3.54 -60.19
C LYS A 416 27.84 2.34 -60.58
N LYS A 417 28.45 1.37 -61.26
CA LYS A 417 27.77 0.15 -61.72
C LYS A 417 27.44 -0.78 -60.56
N LEU A 418 26.19 -1.25 -60.47
CA LEU A 418 25.77 -2.27 -59.50
C LEU A 418 26.13 -3.67 -60.01
N THR A 419 26.27 -4.63 -59.11
CA THR A 419 26.64 -6.01 -59.47
C THR A 419 25.49 -6.72 -60.19
N GLY A 420 25.81 -7.37 -61.31
CA GLY A 420 24.87 -8.18 -62.09
C GLY A 420 24.26 -7.46 -63.30
N THR A 421 23.90 -8.27 -64.30
CA THR A 421 23.19 -7.83 -65.52
C THR A 421 21.98 -8.75 -65.72
N PRO A 422 20.94 -8.67 -64.87
CA PRO A 422 19.81 -9.61 -64.93
C PRO A 422 19.02 -9.45 -66.22
N SER A 423 18.48 -10.56 -66.71
CA SER A 423 17.52 -10.56 -67.82
C SER A 423 16.15 -10.10 -67.35
N LEU A 424 15.47 -9.27 -68.15
CA LEU A 424 14.08 -8.84 -67.90
C LEU A 424 13.09 -10.00 -68.02
N PHE A 425 13.41 -10.97 -68.88
CA PHE A 425 12.55 -12.10 -69.19
C PHE A 425 13.32 -13.43 -69.16
N GLY A 426 12.56 -14.51 -69.05
CA GLY A 426 13.03 -15.89 -69.11
C GLY A 426 11.96 -16.79 -69.75
N GLY A 427 12.01 -18.08 -69.43
CA GLY A 427 11.08 -19.08 -69.98
C GLY A 427 11.55 -19.66 -71.33
N THR A 428 11.15 -20.89 -71.63
CA THR A 428 11.52 -21.60 -72.86
C THR A 428 10.59 -21.33 -74.03
N ASP A 429 9.30 -21.09 -73.74
CA ASP A 429 8.26 -20.79 -74.74
C ASP A 429 7.88 -19.31 -74.68
N ALA A 430 6.67 -18.94 -74.24
CA ALA A 430 6.30 -17.55 -74.06
C ALA A 430 7.21 -16.87 -73.00
N PRO A 431 7.64 -15.61 -73.23
CA PRO A 431 8.47 -14.88 -72.29
C PRO A 431 7.76 -14.72 -70.94
N GLN A 432 8.49 -14.95 -69.86
CA GLN A 432 8.03 -14.75 -68.49
C GLN A 432 8.88 -13.68 -67.81
N GLY A 433 8.23 -12.67 -67.21
CA GLY A 433 8.93 -11.64 -66.44
C GLY A 433 9.79 -12.24 -65.33
N GLN A 434 10.99 -11.70 -65.14
CA GLN A 434 11.90 -12.09 -64.07
C GLN A 434 12.00 -11.01 -63.01
N SER A 435 12.18 -11.40 -61.75
CA SER A 435 12.58 -10.48 -60.69
C SER A 435 14.04 -10.08 -60.84
N LEU A 436 14.32 -8.80 -60.68
CA LEU A 436 15.63 -8.21 -60.82
C LEU A 436 16.19 -7.94 -59.42
N SER A 437 17.28 -8.59 -59.05
CA SER A 437 17.92 -8.40 -57.74
C SER A 437 19.21 -7.60 -57.90
N PHE A 438 19.35 -6.54 -57.11
CA PHE A 438 20.52 -5.68 -57.07
C PHE A 438 21.00 -5.53 -55.64
N THR A 439 22.32 -5.54 -55.45
CA THR A 439 22.94 -5.16 -54.18
C THR A 439 23.30 -3.69 -54.22
N LEU A 440 22.69 -2.91 -53.34
CA LEU A 440 23.01 -1.50 -53.17
C LEU A 440 24.29 -1.37 -52.35
N PRO A 441 25.24 -0.50 -52.76
CA PRO A 441 26.40 -0.16 -51.94
C PRO A 441 25.96 0.69 -50.72
N ALA A 442 26.91 1.19 -49.94
CA ALA A 442 26.62 2.15 -48.88
C ALA A 442 25.85 3.37 -49.42
N MET A 443 24.71 3.68 -48.81
CA MET A 443 23.83 4.79 -49.14
C MET A 443 23.97 5.92 -48.10
N ASP A 444 25.21 6.32 -47.81
CA ASP A 444 25.56 7.31 -46.80
C ASP A 444 25.40 8.74 -47.31
N TYR A 445 24.17 9.13 -47.63
CA TYR A 445 23.81 10.45 -48.13
C TYR A 445 22.74 11.10 -47.24
N ALA A 446 22.55 12.42 -47.37
CA ALA A 446 21.45 13.09 -46.69
C ALA A 446 20.12 12.75 -47.38
N VAL A 447 19.08 12.47 -46.60
CA VAL A 447 17.73 12.28 -47.13
C VAL A 447 17.17 13.64 -47.56
N THR A 448 16.47 13.69 -48.69
CA THR A 448 15.76 14.87 -49.20
C THR A 448 14.32 14.49 -49.47
N ASP A 449 13.39 15.44 -49.47
CA ASP A 449 11.99 15.16 -49.84
C ASP A 449 11.64 15.82 -51.18
N SER A 450 12.05 15.19 -52.29
CA SER A 450 11.62 15.56 -53.64
C SER A 450 10.71 14.47 -54.25
N PRO A 451 9.63 14.85 -54.96
CA PRO A 451 8.82 13.91 -55.72
C PRO A 451 9.59 13.24 -56.88
N SER A 452 10.66 13.87 -57.37
CA SER A 452 11.48 13.34 -58.48
C SER A 452 12.72 12.63 -57.94
N PRO A 453 12.94 11.33 -58.27
CA PRO A 453 14.16 10.62 -57.90
C PRO A 453 15.47 11.30 -58.32
N ASN A 454 15.42 12.11 -59.39
CA ASN A 454 16.60 12.74 -59.97
C ASN A 454 17.13 13.91 -59.13
N ASP A 455 16.30 14.47 -58.24
CA ASP A 455 16.69 15.58 -57.36
C ASP A 455 17.32 15.08 -56.06
N TRP A 456 17.31 13.76 -55.83
CA TRP A 456 17.88 13.16 -54.65
C TRP A 456 19.41 13.04 -54.77
N PRO A 457 20.16 13.11 -53.66
CA PRO A 457 21.63 13.02 -53.69
C PRO A 457 22.14 11.70 -54.29
N ALA A 458 21.38 10.62 -54.12
CA ALA A 458 21.65 9.31 -54.69
C ALA A 458 20.37 8.59 -55.11
N SER A 459 20.33 8.03 -56.32
CA SER A 459 19.21 7.23 -56.82
C SER A 459 19.70 5.98 -57.56
N VAL A 460 18.86 4.95 -57.61
CA VAL A 460 19.16 3.72 -58.35
C VAL A 460 18.60 3.83 -59.76
N ARG A 461 19.48 3.84 -60.76
CA ARG A 461 19.12 3.84 -62.18
C ARG A 461 19.18 2.44 -62.77
N ILE A 462 18.10 2.00 -63.41
CA ILE A 462 18.06 0.74 -64.16
C ILE A 462 17.97 1.07 -65.65
N GLU A 463 18.97 0.67 -66.43
CA GLU A 463 19.01 0.90 -67.88
C GLU A 463 18.98 -0.39 -68.68
N LEU A 464 18.40 -0.32 -69.86
CA LEU A 464 18.53 -1.35 -70.88
C LEU A 464 19.99 -1.52 -71.30
N ALA A 465 20.47 -2.77 -71.30
CA ALA A 465 21.83 -3.14 -71.62
C ALA A 465 21.87 -4.33 -72.59
N GLU A 466 22.98 -4.46 -73.31
CA GLU A 466 23.26 -5.48 -74.33
C GLU A 466 22.36 -5.44 -75.57
N GLN A 467 21.03 -5.51 -75.42
CA GLN A 467 20.07 -5.58 -76.53
C GLN A 467 18.85 -4.69 -76.29
N ASP A 468 18.53 -3.83 -77.27
CA ASP A 468 17.27 -3.08 -77.31
C ASP A 468 16.12 -3.92 -77.89
N PHE A 469 14.88 -3.43 -77.76
CA PHE A 469 13.70 -4.11 -78.30
C PHE A 469 13.55 -3.92 -79.82
N MET A 470 14.59 -3.58 -80.58
CA MET A 470 14.57 -3.54 -82.05
C MET A 470 13.63 -2.51 -82.70
N HIS A 471 13.16 -1.51 -81.96
CA HIS A 471 12.29 -0.46 -82.50
C HIS A 471 12.94 0.29 -83.66
N THR A 472 14.21 0.66 -83.52
CA THR A 472 14.96 1.35 -84.58
C THR A 472 15.04 0.52 -85.86
N GLN A 473 15.33 -0.78 -85.76
CA GLN A 473 15.41 -1.67 -86.92
C GLN A 473 14.06 -1.86 -87.61
N TYR A 474 12.97 -1.95 -86.84
CA TYR A 474 11.63 -2.09 -87.39
C TYR A 474 11.19 -0.86 -88.20
N TRP A 475 11.43 0.35 -87.67
CA TRP A 475 11.04 1.59 -88.35
C TRP A 475 11.90 1.88 -89.59
N GLN A 476 13.09 1.28 -89.71
CA GLN A 476 13.90 1.33 -90.93
C GLN A 476 13.36 0.42 -92.04
N ASP A 477 12.93 -0.80 -91.70
CA ASP A 477 12.32 -1.75 -92.64
C ASP A 477 11.35 -2.70 -91.91
N PRO A 478 10.03 -2.47 -91.98
CA PRO A 478 9.04 -3.33 -91.32
C PRO A 478 8.74 -4.62 -92.08
N THR A 479 9.26 -4.79 -93.30
CA THR A 479 8.88 -5.89 -94.19
C THR A 479 9.26 -7.24 -93.58
N GLY A 480 8.27 -8.12 -93.40
CA GLY A 480 8.48 -9.47 -92.86
C GLY A 480 8.78 -9.54 -91.36
N LYS A 481 8.68 -8.41 -90.62
CA LYS A 481 8.96 -8.31 -89.18
C LYS A 481 7.66 -8.07 -88.39
N ASN A 482 7.51 -8.72 -87.23
CA ASN A 482 6.41 -8.40 -86.30
C ASN A 482 6.69 -7.06 -85.61
N LEU A 483 5.66 -6.30 -85.22
CA LEU A 483 5.84 -5.08 -84.42
C LEU A 483 6.63 -5.43 -83.14
N PRO A 484 7.72 -4.70 -82.83
CA PRO A 484 8.50 -4.98 -81.64
C PRO A 484 7.69 -4.81 -80.37
N TYR A 485 8.00 -5.64 -79.36
CA TYR A 485 7.37 -5.50 -78.06
C TYR A 485 7.81 -4.19 -77.41
N THR A 486 6.86 -3.38 -76.97
CA THR A 486 7.15 -2.16 -76.20
C THR A 486 7.03 -2.53 -74.73
N PRO A 487 8.13 -2.47 -73.94
CA PRO A 487 8.14 -2.84 -72.54
C PRO A 487 7.21 -1.92 -71.75
N GLN A 488 6.06 -2.47 -71.36
CA GLN A 488 5.03 -1.79 -70.61
C GLN A 488 4.72 -2.59 -69.36
N ILE A 489 4.63 -1.91 -68.22
CA ILE A 489 4.31 -2.53 -66.94
C ILE A 489 2.99 -1.97 -66.43
N SER A 490 2.17 -2.78 -65.75
CA SER A 490 0.98 -2.33 -65.03
C SER A 490 1.31 -1.90 -63.61
N ALA A 491 2.36 -2.48 -63.02
CA ALA A 491 2.90 -2.13 -61.72
C ALA A 491 4.36 -2.62 -61.60
N LEU A 492 5.10 -2.05 -60.66
CA LEU A 492 6.45 -2.44 -60.29
C LEU A 492 6.48 -2.78 -58.80
N GLN A 493 6.55 -4.06 -58.43
CA GLN A 493 6.69 -4.45 -57.03
C GLN A 493 8.14 -4.33 -56.56
N ILE A 494 8.34 -3.80 -55.37
CA ILE A 494 9.66 -3.50 -54.82
C ILE A 494 9.77 -4.10 -53.43
N ILE A 495 10.81 -4.89 -53.23
CA ILE A 495 11.21 -5.42 -51.93
C ILE A 495 12.60 -4.91 -51.63
N PHE A 496 12.76 -4.30 -50.47
CA PHE A 496 14.03 -3.82 -49.95
C PHE A 496 14.35 -4.58 -48.67
N SER A 497 15.59 -5.07 -48.53
CA SER A 497 16.08 -5.63 -47.26
C SER A 497 17.49 -5.17 -46.96
N ALA A 498 17.78 -4.89 -45.69
CA ALA A 498 19.09 -4.43 -45.24
C ALA A 498 19.42 -5.01 -43.86
N LYS A 499 20.69 -5.38 -43.67
CA LYS A 499 21.22 -5.72 -42.35
C LYS A 499 21.68 -4.46 -41.66
N VAL A 500 21.26 -4.28 -40.42
CA VAL A 500 21.68 -3.16 -39.57
C VAL A 500 23.03 -3.52 -38.97
N LYS A 501 24.04 -2.66 -39.14
CA LYS A 501 25.35 -2.88 -38.54
C LYS A 501 25.31 -2.66 -37.02
N THR A 502 26.25 -3.26 -36.31
CA THR A 502 26.34 -3.13 -34.84
C THR A 502 26.43 -1.68 -34.36
N GLU A 503 27.08 -0.79 -35.12
CA GLU A 503 27.18 0.64 -34.82
C GLU A 503 25.92 1.46 -35.16
N GLN A 504 24.96 0.87 -35.89
CA GLN A 504 23.72 1.53 -36.34
C GLN A 504 22.50 1.22 -35.45
N TYR A 505 22.69 0.42 -34.41
CA TYR A 505 21.68 0.22 -33.39
C TYR A 505 22.29 0.26 -31.99
N THR A 506 21.45 0.54 -31.00
CA THR A 506 21.82 0.46 -29.59
C THR A 506 20.72 -0.27 -28.84
N VAL A 507 21.13 -1.17 -27.95
CA VAL A 507 20.23 -2.01 -27.17
C VAL A 507 20.30 -1.58 -25.72
N TYR A 508 19.16 -1.32 -25.10
CA TYR A 508 19.05 -0.94 -23.71
C TYR A 508 18.17 -1.94 -22.96
N PRO A 509 18.60 -2.48 -21.81
CA PRO A 509 17.78 -3.42 -21.05
C PRO A 509 16.56 -2.71 -20.44
N LEU A 510 15.39 -3.36 -20.51
CA LEU A 510 14.17 -2.89 -19.84
C LEU A 510 14.24 -3.15 -18.34
N THR A 511 13.69 -2.22 -17.56
CA THR A 511 13.41 -2.37 -16.13
C THR A 511 11.90 -2.27 -15.90
N PRO A 512 11.40 -2.51 -14.66
CA PRO A 512 9.96 -2.48 -14.40
C PRO A 512 9.31 -1.12 -14.73
N PHE A 513 10.07 -0.02 -14.61
CA PHE A 513 9.55 1.34 -14.75
C PHE A 513 10.41 2.23 -15.67
N GLY A 514 11.39 1.67 -16.38
CA GLY A 514 12.36 2.43 -17.16
C GLY A 514 13.31 1.52 -17.96
N TRP A 515 14.54 1.97 -18.15
CA TRP A 515 15.55 1.29 -18.96
C TRP A 515 16.98 1.60 -18.50
N GLY A 516 17.86 0.62 -18.66
CA GLY A 516 19.26 0.69 -18.21
C GLY A 516 20.22 1.29 -19.25
N ASN A 517 21.50 1.23 -18.91
CA ASN A 517 22.57 1.72 -19.77
C ASN A 517 22.76 0.86 -21.03
N PRO A 518 23.28 1.44 -22.13
CA PRO A 518 23.42 0.74 -23.40
C PRO A 518 24.30 -0.50 -23.29
N ASN A 519 23.91 -1.55 -24.00
CA ASN A 519 24.61 -2.82 -24.17
C ASN A 519 24.86 -3.60 -22.86
N GLN A 520 24.07 -3.33 -21.82
CA GLN A 520 24.04 -4.12 -20.59
C GLN A 520 23.00 -5.24 -20.66
N GLU A 521 23.19 -6.27 -19.83
CA GLU A 521 22.21 -7.35 -19.69
C GLU A 521 20.95 -6.88 -18.96
N PRO A 522 19.78 -7.48 -19.24
CA PRO A 522 18.56 -7.22 -18.50
C PRO A 522 18.75 -7.49 -17.00
N PRO A 523 18.21 -6.63 -16.11
CA PRO A 523 18.29 -6.86 -14.69
C PRO A 523 17.60 -8.19 -14.31
N SER A 524 18.29 -8.99 -13.50
CA SER A 524 17.70 -10.16 -12.87
C SER A 524 17.00 -9.73 -11.58
N PHE A 525 15.69 -9.95 -11.52
CA PHE A 525 14.91 -9.69 -10.31
C PHE A 525 14.96 -10.92 -9.41
N ALA A 526 15.47 -10.75 -8.19
CA ALA A 526 15.54 -11.81 -7.19
C ALA A 526 14.51 -11.64 -6.08
N ASN A 527 14.23 -10.38 -5.71
CA ASN A 527 13.51 -10.00 -4.51
C ASN A 527 12.43 -8.96 -4.82
N ASP A 528 11.41 -8.88 -3.98
CA ASP A 528 10.42 -7.81 -4.04
C ASP A 528 11.08 -6.48 -3.63
N ALA A 529 10.73 -5.38 -4.31
CA ALA A 529 11.27 -4.06 -3.98
C ALA A 529 10.25 -2.95 -4.14
N LEU A 530 10.28 -2.00 -3.20
CA LEU A 530 9.52 -0.76 -3.23
C LEU A 530 10.41 0.39 -3.70
N TYR A 531 9.79 1.38 -4.33
CA TYR A 531 10.43 2.59 -4.85
C TYR A 531 9.68 3.83 -4.37
N LEU A 532 10.42 4.79 -3.85
CA LEU A 532 9.92 6.09 -3.39
C LEU A 532 10.45 7.18 -4.31
N GLY A 533 9.55 7.93 -4.96
CA GLY A 533 9.87 9.02 -5.86
C GLY A 533 9.64 10.37 -5.20
N PHE A 534 10.69 11.20 -5.16
CA PHE A 534 10.67 12.52 -4.55
C PHE A 534 10.87 13.61 -5.61
N THR A 535 10.10 14.69 -5.50
CA THR A 535 10.29 15.91 -6.31
C THR A 535 10.70 17.07 -5.39
N ASN A 536 11.22 18.15 -5.98
CA ASN A 536 11.59 19.40 -5.29
C ASN A 536 12.57 19.25 -4.10
N VAL A 537 13.30 18.14 -4.05
CA VAL A 537 14.43 17.93 -3.15
C VAL A 537 15.73 18.09 -3.93
N LEU A 538 16.77 18.60 -3.28
CA LEU A 538 18.11 18.75 -3.86
C LEU A 538 19.09 17.73 -3.26
N PRO A 539 20.07 17.23 -4.03
CA PRO A 539 21.17 16.44 -3.50
C PRO A 539 21.88 17.17 -2.34
N GLY A 540 22.12 16.47 -1.23
CA GLY A 540 22.63 17.02 0.01
C GLY A 540 21.59 17.42 1.04
N GLN A 541 20.29 17.40 0.71
CA GLN A 541 19.22 17.63 1.67
C GLN A 541 18.80 16.34 2.39
N THR A 542 18.23 16.46 3.58
CA THR A 542 17.75 15.34 4.38
C THR A 542 16.31 14.97 4.01
N LEU A 543 16.06 13.69 3.75
CA LEU A 543 14.73 13.13 3.60
C LEU A 543 14.28 12.62 4.98
N SER A 544 13.17 13.13 5.52
CA SER A 544 12.58 12.64 6.78
C SER A 544 11.16 12.14 6.54
N LEU A 545 10.95 10.86 6.78
CA LEU A 545 9.69 10.17 6.60
C LEU A 545 9.14 9.71 7.95
N TYR A 546 7.84 9.79 8.14
CA TYR A 546 7.15 9.06 9.20
C TYR A 546 6.28 7.99 8.54
N TRP A 547 6.57 6.74 8.86
CA TRP A 547 5.81 5.59 8.38
C TRP A 547 4.75 5.25 9.40
N GLN A 548 3.49 5.32 8.97
CA GLN A 548 2.39 4.73 9.73
C GLN A 548 2.09 3.37 9.11
N LEU A 549 2.61 2.31 9.73
CA LEU A 549 2.46 0.95 9.26
C LEU A 549 2.27 -0.03 10.41
N VAL A 550 1.81 -1.21 10.06
CA VAL A 550 1.57 -2.35 10.95
C VAL A 550 2.27 -3.56 10.34
N GLY A 551 3.45 -3.89 10.86
CA GLY A 551 4.21 -5.06 10.44
C GLY A 551 3.83 -6.31 11.21
N THR A 552 3.99 -7.48 10.58
CA THR A 552 3.81 -8.79 11.23
C THR A 552 5.12 -9.39 11.72
N GLN A 553 6.23 -9.02 11.09
CA GLN A 553 7.59 -9.44 11.46
C GLN A 553 8.60 -8.40 10.99
N GLU A 554 9.81 -8.46 11.54
CA GLU A 554 10.93 -7.65 11.07
C GLU A 554 11.38 -8.09 9.66
N LEU A 555 11.65 -7.12 8.79
CA LEU A 555 12.12 -7.36 7.43
C LEU A 555 13.63 -7.23 7.34
N THR A 556 14.27 -7.96 6.43
CA THR A 556 15.66 -7.68 6.04
C THR A 556 15.64 -6.77 4.82
N LEU A 557 15.94 -5.49 5.00
CA LEU A 557 15.86 -4.47 3.96
C LEU A 557 17.23 -3.99 3.51
N SER A 558 17.36 -3.70 2.22
CA SER A 558 18.49 -2.95 1.67
C SER A 558 18.00 -1.74 0.90
N TRP A 559 18.40 -0.56 1.35
CA TRP A 559 18.13 0.73 0.73
C TRP A 559 19.18 1.09 -0.31
N SER A 560 18.74 1.65 -1.42
CA SER A 560 19.59 2.17 -2.49
C SER A 560 18.97 3.44 -3.08
N TYR A 561 19.79 4.26 -3.73
CA TYR A 561 19.36 5.46 -4.45
C TYR A 561 19.84 5.42 -5.90
N LEU A 562 19.15 6.14 -6.78
CA LEU A 562 19.48 6.22 -8.19
C LEU A 562 20.43 7.38 -8.48
N ASN A 563 21.61 7.08 -9.03
CA ASN A 563 22.67 8.06 -9.26
C ASN A 563 22.75 8.57 -10.71
N GLN A 564 23.63 9.54 -10.95
CA GLN A 564 23.88 10.17 -12.27
C GLN A 564 24.39 9.19 -13.33
N GLN A 565 25.03 8.10 -12.95
CA GLN A 565 25.48 7.05 -13.87
C GLN A 565 24.36 6.05 -14.23
N ASN A 566 23.12 6.35 -13.85
CA ASN A 566 21.95 5.50 -14.07
C ASN A 566 22.14 4.10 -13.44
N THR A 567 22.63 4.07 -12.21
CA THR A 567 22.85 2.84 -11.42
C THR A 567 22.31 2.99 -10.00
N TRP A 568 21.88 1.88 -9.40
CA TRP A 568 21.49 1.83 -7.99
C TRP A 568 22.74 1.74 -7.10
N GLN A 569 22.90 2.68 -6.18
CA GLN A 569 23.99 2.71 -5.20
C GLN A 569 23.46 2.50 -3.79
N SER A 570 24.23 1.84 -2.93
CA SER A 570 23.83 1.54 -1.54
C SER A 570 23.60 2.81 -0.72
N LEU A 571 22.51 2.86 0.04
CA LEU A 571 22.17 3.96 0.96
C LEU A 571 22.22 3.54 2.43
N ASN A 572 22.35 2.24 2.72
CA ASN A 572 22.17 1.66 4.06
C ASN A 572 22.94 2.36 5.19
N GLN A 573 24.17 2.82 4.93
CA GLN A 573 25.00 3.47 5.97
C GLN A 573 24.50 4.86 6.40
N LEU A 574 23.71 5.53 5.54
CA LEU A 574 23.18 6.88 5.79
C LEU A 574 21.74 6.85 6.31
N VAL A 575 21.15 5.67 6.46
CA VAL A 575 19.77 5.50 6.89
C VAL A 575 19.71 5.41 8.41
N HIS A 576 18.91 6.26 9.05
CA HIS A 576 18.49 6.09 10.43
C HIS A 576 17.03 5.65 10.43
N ASP A 577 16.82 4.39 10.80
CA ASP A 577 15.51 3.75 10.76
C ASP A 577 15.01 3.44 12.18
N GLN A 578 13.93 4.11 12.60
CA GLN A 578 13.20 3.83 13.84
C GLN A 578 11.96 2.97 13.61
N THR A 579 11.69 2.55 12.37
CA THR A 579 10.60 1.62 12.02
C THR A 579 10.96 0.16 12.31
N HIS A 580 12.21 -0.10 12.72
CA HIS A 580 12.76 -1.45 12.91
C HIS A 580 12.59 -2.29 11.63
N ASN A 581 13.10 -1.79 10.50
CA ASN A 581 12.95 -2.40 9.19
C ASN A 581 11.48 -2.62 8.76
N LEU A 582 10.67 -1.55 8.83
CA LEU A 582 9.24 -1.54 8.50
C LEU A 582 8.40 -2.52 9.35
N PHE A 583 8.83 -2.80 10.58
CA PHE A 583 8.11 -3.66 11.51
C PHE A 583 7.07 -2.89 12.33
N ASP A 584 7.40 -1.67 12.75
CA ASP A 584 6.50 -0.76 13.47
C ASP A 584 6.48 0.63 12.83
N ARG A 585 5.51 1.45 13.26
CA ARG A 585 5.50 2.88 12.92
C ARG A 585 6.74 3.58 13.45
N GLY A 586 7.22 4.60 12.75
CA GLY A 586 8.39 5.34 13.20
C GLY A 586 8.96 6.30 12.17
N ILE A 587 9.98 7.03 12.59
CA ILE A 587 10.73 7.94 11.72
C ILE A 587 11.77 7.13 10.95
N TRP A 588 11.86 7.41 9.66
CA TRP A 588 12.94 6.96 8.81
C TRP A 588 13.57 8.19 8.17
N ASN A 589 14.88 8.37 8.30
CA ASN A 589 15.55 9.51 7.67
C ASN A 589 16.87 9.13 7.01
N THR A 590 17.26 9.91 6.01
CA THR A 590 18.54 9.77 5.34
C THR A 590 18.96 11.06 4.64
N LEU A 591 20.26 11.20 4.39
CA LEU A 591 20.80 12.27 3.55
C LEU A 591 20.74 11.84 2.08
N LEU A 592 20.13 12.65 1.21
CA LEU A 592 20.16 12.40 -0.23
C LEU A 592 21.60 12.61 -0.76
N PRO A 593 22.26 11.61 -1.35
CA PRO A 593 23.65 11.74 -1.79
C PRO A 593 23.84 12.75 -2.93
N GLN A 594 25.02 13.36 -3.01
CA GLN A 594 25.34 14.44 -3.95
C GLN A 594 25.27 14.04 -5.44
N ASP A 595 25.53 12.77 -5.74
CA ASP A 595 25.48 12.20 -7.09
C ASP A 595 24.11 11.58 -7.43
N ALA A 596 23.09 11.76 -6.57
CA ALA A 596 21.73 11.36 -6.88
C ALA A 596 21.23 12.12 -8.13
N SER A 597 20.43 11.45 -8.97
CA SER A 597 19.95 12.03 -10.22
C SER A 597 18.43 11.93 -10.35
N ASN A 598 17.83 13.02 -10.81
CA ASN A 598 16.43 13.05 -11.23
C ASN A 598 16.25 12.84 -12.75
N GLN A 599 17.33 12.65 -13.51
CA GLN A 599 17.31 12.41 -14.96
C GLN A 599 17.69 10.97 -15.34
N ALA A 600 17.89 10.09 -14.35
CA ALA A 600 18.30 8.72 -14.59
C ALA A 600 17.14 7.86 -15.13
N ALA A 601 17.37 7.21 -16.27
CA ALA A 601 16.36 6.50 -17.07
C ALA A 601 15.90 5.15 -16.50
N LEU A 602 16.56 4.59 -15.47
CA LEU A 602 16.14 3.35 -14.81
C LEU A 602 14.74 3.46 -14.19
N MET A 603 14.28 4.67 -13.90
CA MET A 603 12.98 5.04 -13.37
C MET A 603 12.47 6.29 -14.11
N PRO A 604 11.18 6.68 -13.97
CA PRO A 604 10.67 7.90 -14.60
C PRO A 604 11.46 9.14 -14.19
N THR A 605 11.85 9.96 -15.17
CA THR A 605 12.60 11.18 -14.95
C THR A 605 11.77 12.26 -14.24
N GLY A 606 12.43 13.30 -13.73
CA GLY A 606 11.84 14.39 -12.95
C GLY A 606 11.73 14.11 -11.44
N ARG A 607 12.20 12.94 -10.97
CA ARG A 607 12.12 12.51 -9.56
C ARG A 607 13.43 11.89 -9.09
N TYR A 608 13.78 12.11 -7.83
CA TYR A 608 14.82 11.35 -7.15
C TYR A 608 14.21 10.06 -6.61
N TRP A 609 14.84 8.92 -6.90
CA TRP A 609 14.31 7.62 -6.54
C TRP A 609 15.14 6.93 -5.47
N LEU A 610 14.47 6.46 -4.44
CA LEU A 610 15.00 5.48 -3.50
C LEU A 610 14.35 4.13 -3.75
N LYS A 611 15.12 3.06 -3.56
CA LYS A 611 14.67 1.67 -3.66
C LYS A 611 14.92 0.99 -2.33
N ALA A 612 13.91 0.32 -1.78
CA ALA A 612 14.06 -0.62 -0.67
C ALA A 612 13.79 -2.03 -1.18
N GLU A 613 14.80 -2.89 -1.13
CA GLU A 613 14.71 -4.29 -1.55
C GLU A 613 14.62 -5.21 -0.32
N ILE A 614 13.69 -6.15 -0.34
CA ILE A 614 13.51 -7.12 0.76
C ILE A 614 14.27 -8.39 0.43
N THR A 615 15.42 -8.58 1.06
CA THR A 615 16.36 -9.65 0.69
C THR A 615 15.97 -11.04 1.22
N GLN A 616 14.99 -11.09 2.12
CA GLN A 616 14.44 -12.34 2.65
C GLN A 616 13.16 -12.75 1.90
N GLN A 617 12.93 -14.04 1.73
CA GLN A 617 11.67 -14.53 1.16
C GLN A 617 10.57 -14.56 2.22
N ILE A 618 9.42 -13.99 1.87
CA ILE A 618 8.29 -13.80 2.79
C ILE A 618 7.00 -14.15 2.06
N ALA A 619 6.03 -14.73 2.79
CA ALA A 619 4.70 -14.94 2.23
C ALA A 619 3.96 -13.61 2.11
N SER A 620 3.14 -13.43 1.07
CA SER A 620 2.50 -12.13 0.78
C SER A 620 1.65 -11.57 1.94
N GLN A 621 1.13 -12.45 2.80
CA GLN A 621 0.35 -12.08 3.99
C GLN A 621 1.19 -11.49 5.14
N ASP A 622 2.51 -11.72 5.14
CA ASP A 622 3.44 -11.29 6.18
C ASP A 622 4.14 -9.98 5.82
N TYR A 623 3.75 -9.33 4.72
CA TYR A 623 4.16 -7.96 4.44
C TYR A 623 3.38 -6.95 5.31
N PRO A 624 4.02 -5.84 5.72
CA PRO A 624 3.37 -4.85 6.55
C PRO A 624 2.21 -4.17 5.82
N LYS A 625 1.17 -3.82 6.58
CA LYS A 625 0.07 -2.98 6.12
C LYS A 625 0.44 -1.52 6.39
N MET A 626 0.60 -0.73 5.33
CA MET A 626 0.93 0.69 5.42
C MET A 626 -0.35 1.53 5.35
N GLN A 627 -0.61 2.32 6.39
CA GLN A 627 -1.73 3.26 6.44
C GLN A 627 -1.38 4.58 5.74
N GLY A 628 -0.13 5.01 5.83
CA GLY A 628 0.37 6.17 5.10
C GLY A 628 1.82 6.50 5.40
N ILE A 629 2.36 7.46 4.63
CA ILE A 629 3.73 7.97 4.77
C ILE A 629 3.66 9.49 4.74
N LEU A 630 4.28 10.14 5.73
CA LEU A 630 4.47 11.59 5.74
C LEU A 630 5.88 11.94 5.32
N TYR A 631 6.02 13.00 4.52
CA TYR A 631 7.30 13.63 4.19
C TYR A 631 7.55 14.86 5.08
N ASN A 632 8.82 15.25 5.26
CA ASN A 632 9.25 16.27 6.24
C ASN A 632 8.58 16.04 7.59
N ALA A 633 8.64 14.81 8.07
CA ALA A 633 7.91 14.40 9.25
C ALA A 633 8.80 14.43 10.49
N ALA A 634 8.18 14.75 11.62
CA ALA A 634 8.75 14.67 12.96
C ALA A 634 7.68 14.16 13.94
N THR A 635 8.10 13.67 15.11
CA THR A 635 7.19 13.47 16.23
C THR A 635 7.19 14.70 17.12
N ALA A 636 6.07 14.96 17.77
CA ALA A 636 5.94 16.02 18.75
C ALA A 636 5.16 15.52 19.97
N THR A 637 5.56 15.96 21.16
CA THR A 637 5.00 15.52 22.44
C THR A 637 4.36 16.70 23.19
N LEU A 638 3.23 16.47 23.85
CA LEU A 638 2.49 17.50 24.58
C LEU A 638 3.35 18.11 25.69
N ILE A 639 3.37 19.44 25.77
CA ILE A 639 4.03 20.16 26.85
C ILE A 639 3.06 20.42 28.01
N ASN A 640 3.61 20.54 29.23
CA ASN A 640 2.86 20.86 30.46
C ASN A 640 1.63 19.95 30.72
N PRO A 641 1.77 18.60 30.66
CA PRO A 641 0.63 17.69 30.82
C PRO A 641 -0.08 17.82 32.18
N GLU A 642 0.59 18.33 33.22
CA GLU A 642 0.01 18.53 34.56
C GLU A 642 -1.09 19.60 34.61
N GLY A 643 -1.12 20.53 33.65
CA GLY A 643 -2.10 21.62 33.59
C GLY A 643 -3.31 21.32 32.70
N ILE A 644 -3.34 20.14 32.07
CA ILE A 644 -4.36 19.75 31.08
C ILE A 644 -5.41 18.85 31.73
N GLU A 645 -6.67 19.03 31.34
CA GLU A 645 -7.78 18.23 31.84
C GLU A 645 -7.62 16.73 31.49
N ASN A 646 -8.07 15.88 32.42
CA ASN A 646 -7.92 14.42 32.27
C ASN A 646 -8.65 13.88 31.03
N ASP A 647 -9.76 14.52 30.62
CA ASP A 647 -10.55 14.14 29.45
C ASP A 647 -9.73 14.15 28.14
N HIS A 648 -8.74 15.04 28.03
CA HIS A 648 -7.84 15.06 26.88
C HIS A 648 -7.02 13.77 26.79
N PHE A 649 -6.42 13.32 27.88
CA PHE A 649 -5.64 12.08 27.88
C PHE A 649 -6.50 10.83 27.67
N ILE A 650 -7.77 10.87 28.09
CA ILE A 650 -8.74 9.78 27.90
C ILE A 650 -9.16 9.66 26.43
N ASN A 651 -9.39 10.78 25.74
CA ASN A 651 -9.84 10.76 24.35
C ASN A 651 -8.67 10.78 23.33
N GLY A 652 -7.55 11.39 23.68
CA GLY A 652 -6.45 11.74 22.78
C GLY A 652 -6.78 12.95 21.91
N LEU A 653 -5.76 13.51 21.26
CA LEU A 653 -5.93 14.52 20.24
C LEU A 653 -6.45 13.87 18.96
N VAL A 654 -7.56 14.39 18.43
CA VAL A 654 -8.13 13.92 17.16
C VAL A 654 -7.23 14.27 15.98
N ALA A 655 -7.36 13.55 14.87
CA ALA A 655 -6.67 13.88 13.62
C ALA A 655 -6.97 15.30 13.14
N ASP A 656 -6.02 15.91 12.44
CA ASP A 656 -6.07 17.24 11.84
C ASP A 656 -6.32 18.40 12.82
N SER A 657 -5.95 18.22 14.09
CA SER A 657 -6.05 19.27 15.11
C SER A 657 -4.91 20.29 14.99
N ILE A 658 -3.69 19.82 14.75
CA ILE A 658 -2.50 20.68 14.60
C ILE A 658 -2.41 21.19 13.16
N LYS A 659 -2.45 22.51 13.00
CA LYS A 659 -2.42 23.17 11.67
C LYS A 659 -1.30 24.20 11.51
N GLN A 660 -0.71 24.64 12.62
CA GLN A 660 0.27 25.73 12.65
C GLN A 660 1.23 25.63 13.83
N THR A 661 2.33 26.38 13.78
CA THR A 661 3.20 26.62 14.94
C THR A 661 2.62 27.70 15.83
N VAL A 662 2.91 27.64 17.13
CA VAL A 662 2.51 28.68 18.10
C VAL A 662 3.18 30.02 17.78
N SER A 663 4.47 29.99 17.45
CA SER A 663 5.18 31.15 16.91
C SER A 663 5.09 31.10 15.39
N THR A 664 4.39 32.06 14.78
CA THR A 664 4.21 32.14 13.33
C THR A 664 5.56 32.16 12.61
N SER A 665 5.80 31.17 11.75
CA SER A 665 6.97 31.13 10.87
C SER A 665 6.57 31.48 9.45
N VAL A 666 7.21 32.48 8.86
CA VAL A 666 7.00 32.85 7.45
C VAL A 666 7.53 31.76 6.50
N ALA A 667 8.40 30.86 6.99
CA ALA A 667 8.95 29.79 6.17
C ALA A 667 8.03 28.58 6.03
N ILE A 668 7.12 28.35 6.98
CA ILE A 668 6.23 27.19 7.01
C ILE A 668 4.91 27.57 6.32
N SER A 669 4.52 26.80 5.30
CA SER A 669 3.26 26.99 4.59
C SER A 669 2.10 26.28 5.28
N ARG A 670 2.35 25.06 5.77
CA ARG A 670 1.33 24.21 6.40
C ARG A 670 1.98 23.19 7.35
N VAL A 671 1.30 22.91 8.45
CA VAL A 671 1.56 21.74 9.30
C VAL A 671 0.35 20.82 9.24
N THR A 672 0.57 19.50 9.20
CA THR A 672 -0.51 18.51 9.24
C THR A 672 -0.22 17.40 10.25
N GLN A 673 -1.28 16.86 10.85
CA GLN A 673 -1.26 15.76 11.81
C GLN A 673 -2.39 14.77 11.43
N PRO A 674 -2.17 13.85 10.48
CA PRO A 674 -3.24 13.02 9.92
C PRO A 674 -3.76 11.93 10.87
N TRP A 675 -2.99 11.56 11.90
CA TRP A 675 -3.34 10.49 12.83
C TRP A 675 -3.48 10.99 14.25
N ALA A 676 -4.43 10.45 14.99
CA ALA A 676 -4.67 10.79 16.39
C ALA A 676 -3.44 10.59 17.28
N SER A 677 -3.40 11.29 18.41
CA SER A 677 -2.30 11.14 19.37
C SER A 677 -2.31 9.76 20.04
N TRP A 678 -1.14 9.37 20.54
CA TRP A 678 -0.96 8.09 21.23
C TRP A 678 -0.18 8.26 22.55
N ASN A 679 -0.23 7.24 23.40
CA ASN A 679 0.51 7.12 24.68
C ASN A 679 0.16 8.11 25.81
N GLY A 680 -0.85 8.97 25.66
CA GLY A 680 -1.30 9.85 26.74
C GLY A 680 -1.93 9.10 27.92
N ARG A 681 -1.61 9.52 29.16
CA ARG A 681 -2.27 9.01 30.36
C ARG A 681 -2.66 10.15 31.31
N PRO A 682 -3.90 10.14 31.84
CA PRO A 682 -4.32 11.13 32.81
C PRO A 682 -3.54 10.98 34.12
N LYS A 683 -3.55 12.04 34.92
CA LYS A 683 -3.01 12.00 36.27
C LYS A 683 -3.72 10.94 37.10
N GLU A 684 -2.96 10.22 37.92
CA GLU A 684 -3.52 9.16 38.74
C GLU A 684 -4.49 9.71 39.78
N THR A 685 -5.73 9.24 39.78
CA THR A 685 -6.74 9.61 40.80
C THR A 685 -6.44 8.91 42.12
N GLU A 686 -6.94 9.45 43.24
CA GLU A 686 -6.74 8.84 44.56
C GLU A 686 -7.18 7.37 44.61
N SER A 687 -8.32 7.06 43.97
CA SER A 687 -8.81 5.68 43.90
C SER A 687 -7.83 4.79 43.13
N ALA A 688 -7.25 5.27 42.03
CA ALA A 688 -6.27 4.51 41.25
C ALA A 688 -4.96 4.28 42.03
N VAL A 689 -4.47 5.29 42.77
CA VAL A 689 -3.30 5.17 43.65
C VAL A 689 -3.50 4.05 44.66
N LEU A 690 -4.66 4.04 45.31
CA LEU A 690 -5.01 3.07 46.33
C LEU A 690 -5.18 1.66 45.76
N THR A 691 -5.50 1.53 44.47
CA THR A 691 -5.54 0.24 43.76
C THR A 691 -4.15 -0.20 43.30
N ARG A 692 -3.25 0.72 42.92
CA ARG A 692 -1.90 0.41 42.41
C ARG A 692 -0.89 0.06 43.51
N ILE A 693 -0.92 0.76 44.64
CA ILE A 693 0.11 0.59 45.68
C ILE A 693 0.16 -0.82 46.27
N PRO A 694 -0.97 -1.47 46.65
CA PRO A 694 -0.91 -2.80 47.27
C PRO A 694 -0.28 -3.86 46.35
N PRO A 695 -0.66 -3.99 45.06
CA PRO A 695 0.06 -4.86 44.13
C PRO A 695 1.55 -4.51 44.03
N ARG A 696 1.90 -3.22 43.92
CA ARG A 696 3.30 -2.77 43.84
C ARG A 696 4.17 -3.21 45.01
N LEU A 697 3.60 -3.27 46.22
CA LEU A 697 4.26 -3.77 47.42
C LEU A 697 4.35 -5.31 47.46
N SER A 698 3.38 -5.99 46.84
CA SER A 698 3.35 -7.45 46.72
C SER A 698 4.40 -7.96 45.74
N HIS A 699 4.38 -7.50 44.48
CA HIS A 699 5.29 -7.99 43.43
C HIS A 699 6.67 -7.33 43.46
N ARG A 700 6.84 -6.18 44.15
CA ARG A 700 8.13 -5.48 44.32
C ARG A 700 8.89 -5.19 43.02
N ASN A 701 8.15 -4.94 41.93
CA ASN A 701 8.71 -4.76 40.58
C ASN A 701 9.50 -5.98 40.06
N ARG A 702 9.01 -7.19 40.34
CA ARG A 702 9.52 -8.46 39.80
C ARG A 702 8.38 -9.30 39.27
N ALA A 703 8.63 -9.97 38.15
CA ALA A 703 7.68 -10.83 37.46
C ALA A 703 7.90 -12.29 37.88
N LEU A 704 7.41 -12.67 39.07
CA LEU A 704 7.65 -14.00 39.64
C LEU A 704 6.44 -14.94 39.53
N SER A 705 5.23 -14.42 39.71
CA SER A 705 3.99 -15.17 39.49
C SER A 705 3.22 -14.66 38.27
N TRP A 706 2.27 -15.45 37.78
CA TRP A 706 1.36 -15.05 36.71
C TRP A 706 0.62 -13.74 37.02
N ASP A 707 0.07 -13.60 38.23
CA ASP A 707 -0.60 -12.36 38.66
C ASP A 707 0.36 -11.15 38.66
N ASN A 708 1.63 -11.36 39.02
CA ASN A 708 2.64 -10.29 38.96
C ASN A 708 2.90 -9.87 37.51
N ILE A 709 3.03 -10.83 36.59
CA ILE A 709 3.21 -10.57 35.15
C ILE A 709 2.02 -9.76 34.61
N VAL A 710 0.79 -10.22 34.86
CA VAL A 710 -0.44 -9.54 34.42
C VAL A 710 -0.50 -8.11 34.96
N THR A 711 -0.26 -7.92 36.25
CA THR A 711 -0.30 -6.59 36.89
C THR A 711 0.76 -5.67 36.29
N LEU A 712 2.01 -6.13 36.17
CA LEU A 712 3.12 -5.33 35.62
C LEU A 712 2.88 -4.92 34.17
N LEU A 713 2.38 -5.84 33.34
CA LEU A 713 2.05 -5.54 31.94
C LEU A 713 0.93 -4.49 31.85
N LYS A 714 -0.17 -4.66 32.58
CA LYS A 714 -1.29 -3.69 32.58
C LYS A 714 -0.89 -2.32 33.14
N GLU A 715 0.00 -2.28 34.14
CA GLU A 715 0.52 -1.02 34.67
C GLU A 715 1.44 -0.29 33.68
N ASN A 716 2.27 -1.03 32.95
CA ASN A 716 3.27 -0.44 32.05
C ASN A 716 2.71 -0.10 30.66
N PHE A 717 1.72 -0.84 30.16
CA PHE A 717 1.19 -0.68 28.79
C PHE A 717 -0.31 -0.34 28.80
N ALA A 718 -0.65 0.93 28.54
CA ALA A 718 -2.04 1.40 28.43
C ALA A 718 -2.83 0.76 27.27
N SER A 719 -2.12 0.15 26.31
CA SER A 719 -2.71 -0.59 25.20
C SER A 719 -3.33 -1.92 25.60
N ILE A 720 -3.05 -2.42 26.81
CA ILE A 720 -3.56 -3.68 27.31
C ILE A 720 -4.86 -3.42 28.07
N PHE A 721 -5.95 -4.05 27.65
CA PHE A 721 -7.18 -4.12 28.43
C PHE A 721 -7.07 -5.19 29.51
N ASP A 722 -6.70 -6.41 29.12
CA ASP A 722 -6.53 -7.53 30.03
C ASP A 722 -5.47 -8.52 29.53
N VAL A 723 -4.97 -9.38 30.42
CA VAL A 723 -4.02 -10.44 30.06
C VAL A 723 -4.49 -11.75 30.65
N LYS A 724 -4.62 -12.76 29.79
CA LYS A 724 -4.92 -14.13 30.21
C LYS A 724 -3.62 -14.93 30.30
N TYR A 725 -3.54 -15.76 31.32
CA TYR A 725 -2.50 -16.76 31.50
C TYR A 725 -3.12 -18.16 31.44
N PRO A 726 -2.32 -19.23 31.27
CA PRO A 726 -2.83 -20.58 31.05
C PRO A 726 -3.72 -21.06 32.21
N SER A 727 -4.73 -21.86 31.89
CA SER A 727 -5.66 -22.43 32.87
C SER A 727 -4.95 -23.38 33.83
N ALA A 728 -5.61 -23.67 34.96
CA ALA A 728 -5.11 -24.66 35.91
C ALA A 728 -4.84 -26.03 35.27
N ASN A 729 -5.62 -26.39 34.24
CA ASN A 729 -5.43 -27.65 33.50
C ASN A 729 -4.12 -27.62 32.69
N GLU A 730 -3.81 -26.53 32.00
CA GLU A 730 -2.54 -26.39 31.27
C GLU A 730 -1.34 -26.34 32.21
N LEU A 731 -1.45 -25.59 33.32
CA LEU A 731 -0.37 -25.44 34.30
C LEU A 731 -0.05 -26.75 35.05
N THR A 732 -0.97 -27.72 35.07
CA THR A 732 -0.79 -29.02 35.72
C THR A 732 -0.46 -30.15 34.74
N LYS A 733 -0.30 -29.86 33.44
CA LYS A 733 0.15 -30.85 32.46
C LYS A 733 1.56 -31.34 32.76
N ILE A 734 1.79 -32.62 32.47
CA ILE A 734 3.10 -33.26 32.56
C ILE A 734 3.46 -33.79 31.16
N PRO A 735 4.62 -33.39 30.58
CA PRO A 735 5.62 -32.49 31.16
C PRO A 735 5.13 -31.04 31.28
N ALA A 736 5.73 -30.29 32.21
CA ALA A 736 5.43 -28.87 32.39
C ALA A 736 5.82 -28.07 31.14
N PRO A 737 5.06 -27.04 30.76
CA PRO A 737 5.38 -26.20 29.60
C PRO A 737 6.74 -25.51 29.78
N GLU A 738 7.64 -25.66 28.80
CA GLU A 738 8.93 -24.96 28.78
C GLU A 738 8.76 -23.46 28.49
N THR A 739 7.72 -23.10 27.74
CA THR A 739 7.39 -21.72 27.40
C THR A 739 6.13 -21.27 28.14
N GLN A 740 6.18 -20.05 28.67
CA GLN A 740 5.09 -19.43 29.40
C GLN A 740 4.36 -18.46 28.48
N GLN A 741 3.27 -18.94 27.87
CA GLN A 741 2.46 -18.17 26.93
C GLN A 741 1.40 -17.34 27.67
N LEU A 742 1.31 -16.05 27.35
CA LEU A 742 0.26 -15.13 27.79
C LEU A 742 -0.52 -14.61 26.58
N ILE A 743 -1.79 -14.32 26.79
CA ILE A 743 -2.68 -13.80 25.77
C ILE A 743 -3.10 -12.39 26.17
N VAL A 744 -2.66 -11.40 25.42
CA VAL A 744 -2.97 -9.98 25.67
C VAL A 744 -4.23 -9.61 24.92
N ILE A 745 -5.26 -9.18 25.65
CA ILE A 745 -6.46 -8.59 25.09
C ILE A 745 -6.22 -7.08 25.00
N PRO A 746 -6.10 -6.51 23.79
CA PRO A 746 -5.81 -5.11 23.64
C PRO A 746 -7.05 -4.24 23.89
N ASN A 747 -6.81 -3.00 24.26
CA ASN A 747 -7.84 -1.97 24.27
C ASN A 747 -8.09 -1.50 22.82
N SER A 748 -9.36 -1.39 22.40
CA SER A 748 -9.74 -1.01 21.02
C SER A 748 -9.24 0.37 20.59
N ARG A 749 -8.90 1.24 21.56
CA ARG A 749 -8.25 2.54 21.31
C ARG A 749 -6.85 2.41 20.71
N TYR A 750 -6.13 1.36 21.08
CA TYR A 750 -4.72 1.16 20.70
C TYR A 750 -4.53 -0.03 19.76
N LYS A 751 -5.60 -0.47 19.09
CA LYS A 751 -5.58 -1.58 18.13
C LYS A 751 -4.80 -1.19 16.88
N ASP A 752 -4.16 -2.20 16.29
CA ASP A 752 -3.40 -2.06 15.04
C ASP A 752 -4.18 -2.63 13.83
N ASN A 753 -5.41 -3.10 14.03
CA ASN A 753 -6.34 -3.52 12.98
C ASN A 753 -7.61 -2.65 12.91
N ASP A 754 -8.41 -2.86 11.86
CA ASP A 754 -9.61 -2.07 11.61
C ASP A 754 -10.85 -2.56 12.40
N ASP A 755 -10.76 -3.72 13.07
CA ASP A 755 -11.88 -4.31 13.82
C ASP A 755 -11.83 -3.92 15.31
N ALA A 756 -12.70 -3.00 15.72
CA ALA A 756 -12.81 -2.54 17.11
C ALA A 756 -13.32 -3.61 18.09
N LEU A 757 -14.10 -4.59 17.62
CA LEU A 757 -14.60 -5.69 18.44
C LEU A 757 -13.54 -6.79 18.63
N ARG A 758 -12.59 -6.88 17.69
CA ARG A 758 -11.51 -7.87 17.68
C ARG A 758 -10.15 -7.18 17.63
N PRO A 759 -9.79 -6.35 18.64
CA PRO A 759 -8.56 -5.59 18.59
C PRO A 759 -7.35 -6.52 18.65
N ILE A 760 -6.35 -6.27 17.80
CA ILE A 760 -5.05 -6.95 17.85
C ILE A 760 -3.94 -5.92 17.96
N LEU A 761 -2.85 -6.29 18.62
CA LEU A 761 -1.59 -5.54 18.59
C LEU A 761 -0.68 -6.11 17.52
N ASN A 762 0.11 -5.26 16.90
CA ASN A 762 1.13 -5.72 15.98
C ASN A 762 2.18 -6.56 16.75
N PRO A 763 2.81 -7.56 16.09
CA PRO A 763 3.82 -8.38 16.75
C PRO A 763 5.04 -7.60 17.28
N ALA A 764 5.34 -6.41 16.75
CA ALA A 764 6.44 -5.57 17.24
C ALA A 764 6.22 -5.11 18.67
N ARG A 765 5.02 -4.62 18.96
CA ARG A 765 4.61 -4.20 20.29
C ARG A 765 4.50 -5.40 21.24
N LEU A 766 4.09 -6.56 20.75
CA LEU A 766 4.13 -7.79 21.57
C LEU A 766 5.57 -8.19 21.91
N ALA A 767 6.50 -8.08 20.98
CA ALA A 767 7.93 -8.32 21.21
C ALA A 767 8.52 -7.32 22.22
N GLU A 768 8.19 -6.03 22.09
CA GLU A 768 8.57 -5.00 23.07
C GLU A 768 8.08 -5.34 24.48
N MET A 769 6.83 -5.82 24.60
CA MET A 769 6.27 -6.26 25.88
C MET A 769 7.04 -7.45 26.46
N VAL A 770 7.41 -8.43 25.62
CA VAL A 770 8.21 -9.60 26.02
C VAL A 770 9.59 -9.16 26.48
N ASP A 771 10.28 -8.31 25.72
CA ASP A 771 11.62 -7.82 26.06
C ASP A 771 11.62 -7.04 27.38
N TRP A 772 10.61 -6.18 27.57
CA TRP A 772 10.46 -5.40 28.79
C TRP A 772 10.18 -6.28 30.02
N ILE A 773 9.22 -7.21 29.94
CA ILE A 773 8.87 -8.06 31.08
C ILE A 773 9.97 -9.07 31.41
N SER A 774 10.72 -9.53 30.39
CA SER A 774 11.83 -10.47 30.56
C SER A 774 12.97 -9.89 31.39
N GLN A 775 13.18 -8.57 31.35
CA GLN A 775 14.14 -7.88 32.23
C GLN A 775 13.74 -7.93 33.72
N LEU A 776 12.45 -8.18 34.01
CA LEU A 776 11.89 -8.25 35.36
C LEU A 776 11.65 -9.69 35.84
N SER A 777 11.78 -10.68 34.95
CA SER A 777 11.57 -12.11 35.24
C SER A 777 12.87 -12.85 35.55
N SER A 778 12.76 -14.16 35.82
CA SER A 778 13.92 -15.05 35.95
C SER A 778 14.57 -15.28 34.58
N PRO A 779 15.91 -15.41 34.50
CA PRO A 779 16.61 -15.75 33.25
C PRO A 779 16.28 -17.17 32.73
N TRP A 780 15.64 -18.00 33.57
CA TRP A 780 15.18 -19.34 33.20
C TRP A 780 13.76 -19.36 32.62
N THR A 781 13.07 -18.22 32.61
CA THR A 781 11.69 -18.11 32.12
C THR A 781 11.70 -17.68 30.67
N THR A 782 11.03 -18.43 29.80
CA THR A 782 10.82 -18.08 28.40
C THR A 782 9.39 -17.62 28.22
N LEU A 783 9.18 -16.31 28.20
CA LEU A 783 7.86 -15.71 28.05
C LEU A 783 7.50 -15.54 26.58
N LYS A 784 6.24 -15.81 26.25
CA LYS A 784 5.66 -15.53 24.94
C LYS A 784 4.35 -14.77 25.14
N ILE A 785 4.14 -13.71 24.39
CA ILE A 785 2.89 -12.94 24.41
C ILE A 785 2.28 -12.98 23.01
N ASP A 786 1.02 -13.40 22.92
CA ASP A 786 0.27 -13.46 21.66
C ASP A 786 -1.06 -12.70 21.77
N ASN A 787 -1.63 -12.32 20.62
CA ASN A 787 -3.01 -11.87 20.53
C ASN A 787 -3.99 -13.04 20.74
N PRO A 788 -5.22 -12.78 21.23
CA PRO A 788 -6.25 -13.80 21.34
C PRO A 788 -6.76 -14.26 19.97
N THR A 789 -7.20 -15.52 19.92
CA THR A 789 -8.06 -16.02 18.84
C THR A 789 -9.50 -15.63 19.16
N TYR A 790 -10.08 -14.71 18.39
CA TYR A 790 -11.47 -14.32 18.56
C TYR A 790 -12.41 -15.38 17.97
N VAL A 791 -13.37 -15.87 18.76
CA VAL A 791 -14.34 -16.88 18.35
C VAL A 791 -15.76 -16.36 18.46
N ASP A 792 -16.47 -16.40 17.34
CA ASP A 792 -17.86 -15.97 17.27
C ASP A 792 -18.81 -16.95 17.98
N VAL A 793 -19.64 -16.39 18.84
CA VAL A 793 -20.76 -17.02 19.52
C VAL A 793 -22.04 -16.40 18.96
N LEU A 794 -22.69 -17.15 18.07
CA LEU A 794 -23.94 -16.77 17.47
C LEU A 794 -25.04 -16.78 18.53
N ILE A 795 -25.60 -15.60 18.79
CA ILE A 795 -26.72 -15.40 19.70
C ILE A 795 -27.98 -15.14 18.88
N SER A 796 -29.04 -15.88 19.19
CA SER A 796 -30.37 -15.64 18.64
C SER A 796 -31.37 -15.64 19.79
N TYR A 797 -32.12 -14.55 19.92
CA TYR A 797 -33.17 -14.44 20.92
C TYR A 797 -34.50 -14.00 20.29
N GLN A 798 -35.58 -14.52 20.84
CA GLN A 798 -36.94 -14.06 20.60
C GLN A 798 -37.45 -13.45 21.90
N LEU A 799 -38.03 -12.26 21.81
CA LEU A 799 -38.45 -11.50 22.98
C LEU A 799 -39.65 -10.60 22.64
N VAL A 800 -40.35 -10.20 23.69
CA VAL A 800 -41.44 -9.21 23.68
C VAL A 800 -40.91 -7.97 24.38
N PHE A 801 -40.99 -6.82 23.72
CA PHE A 801 -40.63 -5.51 24.31
C PHE A 801 -41.81 -4.93 25.09
N VAL A 802 -41.51 -4.09 26.07
CA VAL A 802 -42.52 -3.34 26.82
C VAL A 802 -43.39 -2.51 25.87
N ALA A 803 -44.70 -2.43 26.16
CA ALA A 803 -45.66 -1.70 25.36
C ALA A 803 -45.22 -0.24 25.10
N GLY A 804 -45.22 0.18 23.83
CA GLY A 804 -44.82 1.52 23.39
C GLY A 804 -43.40 1.62 22.83
N ILE A 805 -42.56 0.59 22.96
CA ILE A 805 -41.23 0.54 22.35
C ILE A 805 -41.32 -0.02 20.93
N ASN A 806 -40.73 0.67 19.96
CA ASN A 806 -40.57 0.13 18.61
C ASN A 806 -39.62 -1.09 18.67
N PRO A 807 -40.02 -2.28 18.17
CA PRO A 807 -39.20 -3.49 18.28
C PRO A 807 -37.82 -3.42 17.63
N ASP A 808 -37.67 -2.65 16.55
CA ASP A 808 -36.38 -2.52 15.85
C ASP A 808 -35.44 -1.61 16.64
N TYR A 809 -35.96 -0.51 17.17
CA TYR A 809 -35.23 0.34 18.11
C TYR A 809 -34.81 -0.43 19.37
N GLY A 810 -35.74 -1.16 19.99
CA GLY A 810 -35.48 -1.95 21.19
C GLY A 810 -34.42 -3.03 20.95
N ARG A 811 -34.42 -3.68 19.77
CA ARG A 811 -33.40 -4.68 19.39
C ARG A 811 -32.02 -4.04 19.27
N HIS A 812 -31.94 -2.91 18.56
CA HIS A 812 -30.68 -2.20 18.38
C HIS A 812 -30.09 -1.74 19.73
N GLN A 813 -30.93 -1.17 20.59
CA GLN A 813 -30.51 -0.70 21.92
C GLN A 813 -30.04 -1.86 22.82
N LEU A 814 -30.79 -2.97 22.84
CA LEU A 814 -30.40 -4.18 23.59
C LEU A 814 -29.10 -4.80 23.05
N GLN A 815 -28.93 -4.82 21.73
CA GLN A 815 -27.69 -5.28 21.10
C GLN A 815 -26.50 -4.44 21.55
N GLN A 816 -26.63 -3.12 21.60
CA GLN A 816 -25.58 -2.23 22.13
C GLN A 816 -25.31 -2.49 23.63
N GLU A 817 -26.34 -2.66 24.46
CA GLU A 817 -26.19 -2.99 25.89
C GLU A 817 -25.42 -4.30 26.11
N LEU A 818 -25.78 -5.35 25.35
CA LEU A 818 -25.09 -6.64 25.40
C LEU A 818 -23.66 -6.53 24.87
N SER A 819 -23.45 -5.75 23.81
CA SER A 819 -22.11 -5.52 23.25
C SER A 819 -21.18 -4.92 24.30
N ARG A 820 -21.61 -3.84 24.96
CA ARG A 820 -20.86 -3.16 26.03
C ARG A 820 -20.51 -4.05 27.22
N LYS A 821 -21.43 -4.94 27.61
CA LYS A 821 -21.25 -5.79 28.78
C LYS A 821 -20.29 -6.97 28.52
N TYR A 822 -20.37 -7.59 27.34
CA TYR A 822 -19.64 -8.82 27.03
C TYR A 822 -18.38 -8.60 26.17
N MET A 823 -18.27 -7.46 25.49
CA MET A 823 -17.06 -7.01 24.77
C MET A 823 -16.64 -5.62 25.27
N PRO A 824 -16.33 -5.47 26.58
CA PRO A 824 -16.07 -4.18 27.20
C PRO A 824 -14.86 -3.44 26.61
N TRP A 825 -13.92 -4.18 26.01
CA TRP A 825 -12.76 -3.61 25.33
C TRP A 825 -13.09 -2.80 24.08
N ALA A 826 -14.31 -2.91 23.53
CA ALA A 826 -14.68 -2.30 22.25
C ALA A 826 -15.05 -0.82 22.35
N GLU A 827 -15.78 -0.39 23.39
CA GLU A 827 -16.34 0.97 23.47
C GLU A 827 -15.74 1.85 24.58
N ASP A 828 -15.31 1.31 25.75
CA ASP A 828 -14.63 2.12 26.77
C ASP A 828 -13.98 1.30 27.91
N SER A 829 -12.73 1.64 28.25
CA SER A 829 -11.92 1.14 29.37
C SER A 829 -12.48 1.44 30.77
N ALA A 830 -13.45 2.34 30.92
CA ALA A 830 -14.04 2.68 32.22
C ALA A 830 -14.84 1.52 32.84
N ILE A 831 -15.27 0.55 32.02
CA ILE A 831 -15.95 -0.65 32.49
C ILE A 831 -14.87 -1.67 32.88
N GLY A 832 -14.45 -1.64 34.14
CA GLY A 832 -13.53 -2.61 34.75
C GLY A 832 -14.12 -4.02 34.85
N ALA A 833 -14.59 -4.57 33.75
CA ALA A 833 -15.09 -5.93 33.64
C ALA A 833 -13.91 -6.88 33.42
N THR A 834 -13.70 -7.78 34.37
CA THR A 834 -12.79 -8.91 34.20
C THR A 834 -13.32 -9.76 33.04
N THR A 835 -12.49 -10.00 32.02
CA THR A 835 -12.91 -10.85 30.91
C THR A 835 -13.14 -12.28 31.42
N GLY A 836 -14.38 -12.75 31.33
CA GLY A 836 -14.71 -14.14 31.63
C GLY A 836 -14.34 -15.06 30.46
N ASN A 837 -13.80 -16.25 30.74
CA ASN A 837 -13.53 -17.27 29.72
C ASN A 837 -14.79 -18.06 29.31
N ARG A 838 -15.96 -17.67 29.81
CA ARG A 838 -17.21 -18.40 29.64
C ARG A 838 -18.38 -17.44 29.57
N ILE A 839 -19.27 -17.68 28.63
CA ILE A 839 -20.57 -17.02 28.53
C ILE A 839 -21.59 -18.01 29.07
N ASP A 840 -22.03 -17.78 30.30
CA ASP A 840 -23.06 -18.58 30.93
C ASP A 840 -24.45 -18.27 30.38
N TYR A 841 -25.19 -19.32 30.03
CA TYR A 841 -26.51 -19.20 29.41
C TYR A 841 -27.52 -18.45 30.29
N TYR A 842 -27.67 -18.86 31.56
CA TYR A 842 -28.67 -18.27 32.47
C TYR A 842 -28.34 -16.84 32.92
N PRO A 843 -27.09 -16.48 33.25
CA PRO A 843 -26.68 -15.10 33.48
C PRO A 843 -26.91 -14.19 32.27
N LEU A 844 -26.68 -14.68 31.05
CA LEU A 844 -27.01 -13.92 29.83
C LEU A 844 -28.52 -13.74 29.69
N LEU A 845 -29.31 -14.80 29.86
CA LEU A 845 -30.78 -14.72 29.85
C LEU A 845 -31.29 -13.72 30.90
N ALA A 846 -30.76 -13.79 32.11
CA ALA A 846 -31.11 -12.86 33.19
C ALA A 846 -30.73 -11.42 32.84
N THR A 847 -29.57 -11.19 32.21
CA THR A 847 -29.16 -9.87 31.75
C THR A 847 -30.15 -9.31 30.72
N ILE A 848 -30.57 -10.12 29.74
CA ILE A 848 -31.56 -9.70 28.74
C ILE A 848 -32.91 -9.40 29.40
N GLN A 849 -33.36 -10.27 30.30
CA GLN A 849 -34.66 -10.13 30.99
C GLN A 849 -34.69 -8.94 31.97
N GLN A 850 -33.54 -8.47 32.46
CA GLN A 850 -33.42 -7.30 33.34
C GLN A 850 -33.31 -5.97 32.57
N SER A 851 -33.15 -5.99 31.24
CA SER A 851 -33.14 -4.76 30.45
C SER A 851 -34.51 -4.07 30.55
N PRO A 852 -34.57 -2.75 30.80
CA PRO A 852 -35.84 -2.02 30.97
C PRO A 852 -36.70 -2.00 29.70
N LEU A 853 -36.14 -2.40 28.56
CA LEU A 853 -36.81 -2.48 27.27
C LEU A 853 -37.62 -3.78 27.12
N VAL A 854 -37.24 -4.85 27.82
CA VAL A 854 -37.73 -6.21 27.60
C VAL A 854 -38.84 -6.56 28.59
N GLU A 855 -40.00 -6.97 28.09
CA GLU A 855 -41.09 -7.52 28.91
C GLU A 855 -40.84 -9.01 29.20
N ARG A 856 -40.51 -9.80 28.18
CA ARG A 856 -40.24 -11.25 28.33
C ARG A 856 -39.38 -11.80 27.21
N VAL A 857 -38.40 -12.63 27.56
CA VAL A 857 -37.64 -13.46 26.61
C VAL A 857 -38.39 -14.78 26.38
N THR A 858 -38.69 -15.13 25.12
CA THR A 858 -39.38 -16.37 24.75
C THR A 858 -38.42 -17.48 24.35
N ASN A 859 -37.28 -17.13 23.74
CA ASN A 859 -36.26 -18.09 23.36
C ASN A 859 -34.88 -17.42 23.35
N LEU A 860 -33.84 -18.15 23.74
CA LEU A 860 -32.44 -17.75 23.63
C LEU A 860 -31.65 -18.97 23.19
N THR A 861 -30.84 -18.82 22.15
CA THR A 861 -29.90 -19.84 21.71
C THR A 861 -28.50 -19.25 21.61
N LEU A 862 -27.52 -20.02 22.05
CA LEU A 862 -26.10 -19.73 21.94
C LEU A 862 -25.44 -20.83 21.12
N LYS A 863 -24.63 -20.45 20.14
CA LYS A 863 -23.92 -21.39 19.29
C LYS A 863 -22.51 -20.88 19.00
N LYS A 864 -21.49 -21.61 19.46
CA LYS A 864 -20.10 -21.39 19.04
C LYS A 864 -19.97 -21.74 17.56
N SER A 865 -19.37 -20.88 16.75
CA SER A 865 -19.29 -21.04 15.29
C SER A 865 -18.75 -22.41 14.84
N SER A 866 -17.84 -23.02 15.62
CA SER A 866 -17.23 -24.33 15.36
C SER A 866 -18.12 -25.56 15.65
N GLN A 867 -19.30 -25.40 16.27
CA GLN A 867 -20.19 -26.51 16.63
C GLN A 867 -21.41 -26.57 15.72
N THR A 868 -21.88 -27.78 15.36
CA THR A 868 -23.02 -27.98 14.43
C THR A 868 -24.40 -27.80 15.08
N ALA A 869 -24.53 -27.94 16.40
CA ALA A 869 -25.78 -27.71 17.14
C ALA A 869 -25.51 -26.99 18.46
N GLY A 870 -26.29 -25.93 18.76
CA GLY A 870 -26.35 -25.34 20.09
C GLY A 870 -27.63 -25.80 20.79
N ALA A 871 -27.53 -26.40 21.98
CA ALA A 871 -28.70 -26.75 22.76
C ALA A 871 -29.16 -25.55 23.62
N VAL A 872 -30.47 -25.46 23.87
CA VAL A 872 -31.03 -24.48 24.80
C VAL A 872 -30.55 -24.83 26.21
N GLY A 873 -29.93 -23.88 26.91
CA GLY A 873 -29.42 -24.08 28.27
C GLY A 873 -27.91 -24.28 28.38
N ASP A 874 -27.21 -24.50 27.27
CA ASP A 874 -25.76 -24.74 27.29
C ASP A 874 -24.96 -23.43 27.34
N SER A 875 -23.97 -23.40 28.23
CA SER A 875 -23.01 -22.30 28.33
C SER A 875 -21.85 -22.52 27.38
N VAL A 876 -21.23 -21.45 26.90
CA VAL A 876 -20.12 -21.53 25.94
C VAL A 876 -18.82 -21.17 26.63
N GLU A 877 -17.82 -22.04 26.52
CA GLU A 877 -16.49 -21.86 27.11
C GLU A 877 -15.42 -21.62 26.03
N ALA A 878 -14.50 -20.71 26.34
CA ALA A 878 -13.33 -20.39 25.55
C ALA A 878 -12.19 -21.36 25.88
N ALA A 879 -11.40 -21.74 24.88
CA ALA A 879 -10.08 -22.31 25.15
C ALA A 879 -9.12 -21.23 25.71
N ASP A 880 -7.97 -21.65 26.22
CA ASP A 880 -7.02 -20.75 26.90
C ASP A 880 -6.49 -19.61 26.01
N ASN A 881 -6.43 -19.82 24.69
CA ASN A 881 -6.04 -18.81 23.71
C ASN A 881 -7.22 -18.08 23.05
N GLU A 882 -8.46 -18.37 23.46
CA GLU A 882 -9.67 -17.85 22.82
C GLU A 882 -10.32 -16.70 23.60
N VAL A 883 -10.95 -15.79 22.86
CA VAL A 883 -11.85 -14.76 23.39
C VAL A 883 -13.18 -14.85 22.64
N LEU A 884 -14.29 -14.93 23.37
CA LEU A 884 -15.62 -15.10 22.80
C LEU A 884 -16.22 -13.74 22.37
N ILE A 885 -16.77 -13.68 21.17
CA ILE A 885 -17.45 -12.51 20.59
C ILE A 885 -18.92 -12.84 20.36
N LEU A 886 -19.85 -12.02 20.85
CA LEU A 886 -21.27 -12.22 20.55
C LEU A 886 -21.59 -11.70 19.14
N VAL A 887 -22.24 -12.52 18.32
CA VAL A 887 -22.67 -12.16 16.96
C VAL A 887 -24.15 -12.46 16.79
N TRP A 888 -24.92 -11.46 16.33
CA TRP A 888 -26.36 -11.60 16.14
C TRP A 888 -26.69 -12.09 14.73
N SER A 889 -27.53 -13.12 14.59
CA SER A 889 -27.87 -13.69 13.28
C SER A 889 -28.89 -12.83 12.52
N GLU A 890 -28.56 -12.38 11.30
CA GLU A 890 -29.47 -11.61 10.42
C GLU A 890 -30.74 -12.37 9.99
N LYS A 891 -30.81 -13.70 10.14
CA LYS A 891 -31.91 -14.51 9.59
C LYS A 891 -33.26 -14.44 10.33
N SER A 892 -33.49 -13.46 11.22
CA SER A 892 -34.78 -13.30 11.92
C SER A 892 -35.71 -12.25 11.32
N PHE A 893 -35.42 -11.70 10.13
CA PHE A 893 -36.25 -10.68 9.45
C PHE A 893 -37.52 -11.20 8.76
N ALA A 894 -37.99 -12.43 9.03
CA ALA A 894 -39.25 -12.91 8.46
C ALA A 894 -40.40 -12.75 9.45
N ASN A 895 -41.23 -11.72 9.20
CA ASN A 895 -42.60 -11.58 9.69
C ASN A 895 -43.32 -12.93 9.76
N LYS A 896 -43.52 -13.48 10.97
CA LYS A 896 -44.71 -14.27 11.24
C LYS A 896 -45.65 -13.39 12.04
N GLY A 897 -46.60 -12.79 11.31
CA GLY A 897 -47.79 -12.22 11.92
C GLY A 897 -48.43 -13.27 12.82
N ALA A 898 -48.56 -12.93 14.10
CA ALA A 898 -49.44 -13.66 14.99
C ALA A 898 -50.87 -13.42 14.48
N ASN A 899 -51.49 -14.46 13.94
CA ASN A 899 -52.94 -14.53 13.91
C ASN A 899 -53.42 -14.53 15.36
N HIS A 900 -54.32 -13.61 15.67
CA HIS A 900 -55.17 -13.65 16.85
C HIS A 900 -55.94 -14.98 16.87
N GLU A 901 -55.78 -15.75 17.96
CA GLU A 901 -56.85 -16.43 18.69
C GLU A 901 -56.49 -16.44 20.19
#